data_AF-A0A7V4TFL5-F1
#
_entry.id   AF-A0A7V4TFL5-F1
#
_cell.length_a   1.000
_cell.length_b   1.000
_cell.length_c   1.000
_cell.angle_alpha   90.00
_cell.angle_beta   90.00
_cell.angle_gamma   90.00
#
_symmetry.space_group_name_H-M   'P 1'
#
loop_
_entity.id
_entity.type
_entity.pdbx_description
1 polymer ?
#
loop_
_entity_poly.entity_id
_entity_poly.type
_entity_poly.pdbx_seq_one_letter_code
_entity_poly.pdbx_strand_id
1 'polypeptide(L)'
;MSKLYLQTILDDIPFENLPVKWQGFDFARFSKDKTLFDFQKQGLQNAMKGLWLYFKDRNADKQALFNHYCLNGLEENFDYNLNRERKAAKYLLEYPEDYPVINDKISFAHFINRMSFWMATGSGKTLVIVKLIEFLGKLIAEKELPTRDILFLAHRDDLLDQFKNHVEEFNSFNFDAKINLRNLRDYENVKRESTLPFAKNEVTVFYYRSDLISDEHKEKIVNFKNYDNSGKWYILLDEAHKGDKEDSKRQILYSILSRNGFLFNFSATFTDPRDFATCAFNFNLSRFVEEGYGKHIYVSSAEISAFRGRSDFSPIEKQKIVLKTLLLLTYINKYFEKIRKVNNSLYHRPLLLTLVNSVDVEESDLELFFRELEKVAKNEIRADLLRKAKEELVQEFRDNAKFVFEELECVINADLVSKLDYKDILKYVLNANTPGKIEVLKIPGNRNELIFMLMTAEKPFALIKIGDISGWLKDKLEGYEINESFENESYFRQINRDDSDINVLMGSRSFYEGWDSNRPNIVLFVNIGVGSDAKKFVLQSVGRGVRIEPQKNKRKRILNLFNAIPKEIDEELFDKVKQNVLPLESLFVFGTNAENLREIIATLKAEKQDKNLGEAFIVNPEREGKLLLIPVYRDSKRIFAEEKEPQKYPISSEDFGITSQFYGFLGDKIALAKYDCEVKVLKKTKESFEEKEKYYDFCERNSLFEPELILDRIFDYLGVKSKEFEKFKELENEIVHFKKVRFSDGNKYEEIKRKIEEVRRYPERQKELDKQYGKIPRKEFERQMTLFEQAGNFEMKNQKIKIKYLANHYYLPVIVSETEKIDYLNHIINVDSEVRFIEQLEEYLANPNNIFSRFDWWMFSKLDQTLDEVFIPYYNPKENKIDHYHPDFIFWLQKDKQYIVLFVDPKGTSFATYQHKVDGYKRIFENKEYSYNGQKILAKLLLYTDSIAQIGEGYRKYWSDNFTDFAKKITMQ
;
A
#
# COMPACT_ATOMS: atom_id res chain seq x y z
N MET A 1 16.86 -11.55 -4.13
CA MET A 1 15.81 -10.72 -3.50
C MET A 1 15.18 -11.57 -2.42
N SER A 2 14.98 -11.03 -1.22
CA SER A 2 14.40 -11.78 -0.10
C SER A 2 12.90 -11.96 -0.31
N LYS A 3 12.39 -13.19 -0.27
CA LYS A 3 10.98 -13.52 -0.47
C LYS A 3 10.14 -13.19 0.77
N LEU A 4 8.90 -12.72 0.56
CA LEU A 4 7.96 -12.35 1.63
C LEU A 4 7.02 -13.53 1.95
N TYR A 5 7.51 -14.51 2.71
CA TYR A 5 6.79 -15.76 2.97
C TYR A 5 5.49 -15.54 3.76
N LEU A 6 5.56 -14.81 4.88
CA LEU A 6 4.38 -14.62 5.72
C LEU A 6 3.26 -13.89 4.96
N GLN A 7 3.57 -12.81 4.23
CA GLN A 7 2.58 -12.08 3.45
C GLN A 7 1.84 -13.02 2.49
N THR A 8 2.56 -13.87 1.75
CA THR A 8 1.96 -14.84 0.83
C THR A 8 0.99 -15.77 1.56
N ILE A 9 1.42 -16.32 2.71
CA ILE A 9 0.59 -17.19 3.56
C ILE A 9 -0.69 -16.48 4.02
N LEU A 10 -0.60 -15.19 4.39
CA LEU A 10 -1.73 -14.43 4.91
C LEU A 10 -2.68 -13.96 3.80
N ASP A 11 -2.16 -13.70 2.61
CA ASP A 11 -2.96 -13.31 1.44
C ASP A 11 -3.85 -14.49 0.99
N ASP A 12 -3.38 -15.74 1.15
CA ASP A 12 -4.14 -16.97 0.89
C ASP A 12 -5.25 -17.26 1.92
N ILE A 13 -5.29 -16.54 3.05
CA ILE A 13 -6.33 -16.70 4.07
C ILE A 13 -7.40 -15.61 3.86
N PRO A 14 -8.62 -15.94 3.40
CA PRO A 14 -9.71 -14.98 3.35
C PRO A 14 -10.02 -14.46 4.76
N PHE A 15 -10.14 -13.14 4.90
CA PHE A 15 -10.41 -12.54 6.22
C PHE A 15 -11.76 -13.01 6.80
N GLU A 16 -12.72 -13.29 5.92
CA GLU A 16 -14.05 -13.85 6.22
C GLU A 16 -14.03 -15.24 6.88
N ASN A 17 -12.90 -15.95 6.81
CA ASN A 17 -12.76 -17.28 7.42
C ASN A 17 -12.32 -17.22 8.89
N LEU A 18 -11.94 -16.05 9.42
CA LEU A 18 -11.63 -15.92 10.84
C LEU A 18 -12.91 -16.10 11.70
N PRO A 19 -12.81 -16.48 12.98
CA PRO A 19 -13.96 -16.53 13.87
C PRO A 19 -14.63 -15.16 13.98
N VAL A 20 -15.95 -15.16 14.20
CA VAL A 20 -16.82 -13.98 14.34
C VAL A 20 -16.24 -12.88 15.24
N LYS A 21 -15.63 -13.26 16.38
CA LYS A 21 -15.00 -12.33 17.33
C LYS A 21 -13.79 -11.58 16.77
N TRP A 22 -13.14 -12.13 15.75
CA TRP A 22 -11.96 -11.55 15.10
C TRP A 22 -12.33 -10.63 13.92
N GLN A 23 -13.61 -10.60 13.51
CA GLN A 23 -14.09 -9.85 12.36
C GLN A 23 -14.75 -8.51 12.73
N GLY A 24 -15.32 -8.40 13.94
CA GLY A 24 -16.16 -7.26 14.36
C GLY A 24 -15.41 -5.97 14.73
N PHE A 25 -14.22 -5.73 14.17
CA PHE A 25 -13.44 -4.53 14.48
C PHE A 25 -13.73 -3.41 13.49
N ASP A 26 -13.83 -2.16 13.98
CA ASP A 26 -13.80 -0.98 13.12
C ASP A 26 -12.35 -0.71 12.68
N PHE A 27 -12.05 -1.03 11.42
CA PHE A 27 -10.75 -0.79 10.81
C PHE A 27 -10.57 0.65 10.28
N ALA A 28 -11.65 1.40 10.08
CA ALA A 28 -11.62 2.65 9.33
C ALA A 28 -11.50 3.88 10.24
N ARG A 29 -12.25 3.93 11.34
CA ARG A 29 -12.35 5.13 12.18
C ARG A 29 -11.16 5.22 13.15
N PHE A 30 -10.52 6.39 13.19
CA PHE A 30 -9.41 6.67 14.11
C PHE A 30 -9.74 7.80 15.08
N SER A 31 -10.14 8.95 14.54
CA SER A 31 -10.55 10.13 15.30
C SER A 31 -11.68 10.85 14.56
N LYS A 32 -12.15 11.98 15.10
CA LYS A 32 -13.15 12.83 14.44
C LYS A 32 -12.75 13.23 13.01
N ASP A 33 -11.46 13.50 12.81
CA ASP A 33 -10.94 14.08 11.57
C ASP A 33 -10.08 13.10 10.75
N LYS A 34 -9.79 11.90 11.28
CA LYS A 34 -8.93 10.91 10.61
C LYS A 34 -9.62 9.57 10.43
N THR A 35 -9.51 9.07 9.21
CA THR A 35 -9.85 7.72 8.79
C THR A 35 -8.63 7.03 8.21
N LEU A 36 -8.51 5.73 8.45
CA LEU A 36 -7.44 4.93 7.89
C LEU A 36 -7.65 4.75 6.39
N PHE A 37 -6.56 4.80 5.63
CA PHE A 37 -6.55 4.45 4.21
C PHE A 37 -6.69 2.94 4.01
N ASP A 38 -7.12 2.52 2.82
CA ASP A 38 -7.40 1.10 2.55
C ASP A 38 -6.17 0.21 2.74
N PHE A 39 -4.97 0.67 2.35
CA PHE A 39 -3.73 -0.07 2.61
C PHE A 39 -3.43 -0.23 4.11
N GLN A 40 -3.80 0.75 4.94
CA GLN A 40 -3.63 0.67 6.40
C GLN A 40 -4.60 -0.35 7.00
N LYS A 41 -5.84 -0.40 6.48
CA LYS A 41 -6.84 -1.42 6.86
C LYS A 41 -6.34 -2.81 6.46
N GLN A 42 -5.80 -2.98 5.25
CA GLN A 42 -5.22 -4.25 4.79
C GLN A 42 -4.05 -4.69 5.67
N GLY A 43 -3.17 -3.77 6.06
CA GLY A 43 -2.08 -4.06 7.01
C GLY A 43 -2.62 -4.57 8.36
N LEU A 44 -3.67 -3.96 8.89
CA LEU A 44 -4.33 -4.42 10.12
C LEU A 44 -5.02 -5.78 9.96
N GLN A 45 -5.68 -6.03 8.83
CA GLN A 45 -6.29 -7.33 8.53
C GLN A 45 -5.23 -8.43 8.47
N ASN A 46 -4.10 -8.19 7.80
CA ASN A 46 -2.98 -9.14 7.77
C ASN A 46 -2.40 -9.37 9.17
N ALA A 47 -2.32 -8.33 10.01
CA ALA A 47 -1.92 -8.50 11.42
C ALA A 47 -2.88 -9.43 12.18
N MET A 48 -4.20 -9.28 11.99
CA MET A 48 -5.21 -10.14 12.64
C MET A 48 -5.12 -11.58 12.15
N LYS A 49 -4.98 -11.81 10.83
CA LYS A 49 -4.76 -13.14 10.24
C LYS A 49 -3.52 -13.80 10.83
N GLY A 50 -2.41 -13.07 10.94
CA GLY A 50 -1.15 -13.60 11.47
C GLY A 50 -1.21 -13.92 12.96
N LEU A 51 -1.88 -13.09 13.76
CA LEU A 51 -2.11 -13.38 15.18
C LEU A 51 -3.01 -14.60 15.38
N TRP A 52 -4.08 -14.72 14.59
CA TRP A 52 -4.96 -15.87 14.63
C TRP A 52 -4.22 -17.15 14.21
N LEU A 53 -3.44 -17.10 13.12
CA LEU A 53 -2.63 -18.21 12.65
C LEU A 53 -1.66 -18.70 13.74
N TYR A 54 -0.97 -17.79 14.43
CA TYR A 54 -0.03 -18.18 15.48
C TYR A 54 -0.73 -18.65 16.76
N PHE A 55 -1.64 -17.86 17.33
CA PHE A 55 -2.20 -18.13 18.67
C PHE A 55 -3.33 -19.16 18.67
N LYS A 56 -4.14 -19.24 17.60
CA LYS A 56 -5.30 -20.13 17.53
C LYS A 56 -5.03 -21.35 16.68
N ASP A 57 -4.60 -21.17 15.43
CA ASP A 57 -4.43 -22.30 14.49
C ASP A 57 -3.18 -23.14 14.82
N ARG A 58 -2.11 -22.49 15.30
CA ARG A 58 -0.87 -23.17 15.73
C ARG A 58 -0.72 -23.27 17.25
N ASN A 59 -1.71 -22.86 18.04
CA ASN A 59 -1.68 -22.94 19.52
C ASN A 59 -0.43 -22.31 20.17
N ALA A 60 0.10 -21.22 19.60
CA ALA A 60 1.36 -20.58 19.99
C ALA A 60 2.60 -21.49 19.91
N ASP A 61 2.55 -22.55 19.11
CA ASP A 61 3.69 -23.43 18.84
C ASP A 61 4.56 -22.87 17.71
N LYS A 62 5.78 -22.50 18.06
CA LYS A 62 6.78 -21.95 17.15
C LYS A 62 7.24 -22.96 16.10
N GLN A 63 7.38 -24.24 16.46
CA GLN A 63 7.83 -25.27 15.53
C GLN A 63 6.74 -25.60 14.52
N ALA A 64 5.48 -25.65 14.96
CA ALA A 64 4.34 -25.83 14.06
C ALA A 64 4.23 -24.68 13.05
N LEU A 65 4.42 -23.43 13.51
CA LEU A 65 4.44 -22.27 12.61
C LEU A 65 5.64 -22.33 11.63
N PHE A 66 6.84 -22.69 12.10
CA PHE A 66 8.01 -22.83 11.23
C PHE A 66 7.81 -23.91 10.16
N ASN A 67 7.25 -25.07 10.52
CA ASN A 67 6.92 -26.11 9.55
C ASN A 67 5.92 -25.61 8.50
N HIS A 68 4.96 -24.77 8.89
CA HIS A 68 4.02 -24.14 7.97
C HIS A 68 4.73 -23.21 6.96
N TYR A 69 5.76 -22.48 7.38
CA TYR A 69 6.59 -21.70 6.45
C TYR A 69 7.36 -22.61 5.48
N CYS A 70 7.95 -23.72 5.95
CA CYS A 70 8.65 -24.67 5.10
C CYS A 70 7.72 -25.31 4.04
N LEU A 71 6.48 -25.64 4.42
CA LEU A 71 5.46 -26.13 3.47
C LEU A 71 5.06 -25.09 2.42
N ASN A 72 5.29 -23.80 2.69
CA ASN A 72 5.09 -22.69 1.77
C ASN A 72 6.41 -22.23 1.08
N GLY A 73 7.40 -23.12 1.03
CA GLY A 73 8.60 -22.96 0.22
C GLY A 73 9.75 -22.20 0.88
N LEU A 74 9.76 -22.08 2.22
CA LEU A 74 10.93 -21.58 2.95
C LEU A 74 12.05 -22.63 2.92
N GLU A 75 13.01 -22.46 2.01
CA GLU A 75 14.23 -23.28 1.89
C GLU A 75 15.48 -22.59 2.45
N GLU A 76 15.40 -21.28 2.71
CA GLU A 76 16.52 -20.46 3.19
C GLU A 76 16.79 -20.72 4.68
N ASN A 77 18.07 -20.91 5.04
CA ASN A 77 18.48 -21.07 6.43
C ASN A 77 18.71 -19.69 7.08
N PHE A 78 17.83 -19.31 7.99
CA PHE A 78 17.90 -18.08 8.80
C PHE A 78 18.30 -18.34 10.26
N ASP A 79 18.97 -19.48 10.52
CA ASP A 79 19.41 -19.85 11.86
C ASP A 79 20.46 -18.85 12.38
N TYR A 80 20.37 -18.54 13.67
CA TYR A 80 21.29 -17.64 14.33
C TYR A 80 22.61 -18.35 14.64
N ASN A 81 23.72 -17.89 14.05
CA ASN A 81 25.03 -18.52 14.20
C ASN A 81 25.86 -17.87 15.31
N LEU A 82 26.14 -18.62 16.38
CA LEU A 82 26.85 -18.13 17.56
C LEU A 82 28.32 -17.73 17.28
N ASN A 83 28.94 -18.33 16.26
CA ASN A 83 30.34 -18.07 15.90
C ASN A 83 30.54 -16.75 15.16
N ARG A 84 29.52 -16.25 14.43
CA ARG A 84 29.58 -14.97 13.71
C ARG A 84 29.28 -13.78 14.62
N GLU A 85 28.46 -13.95 15.65
CA GLU A 85 27.93 -12.86 16.48
C GLU A 85 28.17 -13.08 17.99
N ARG A 86 29.41 -13.47 18.34
CA ARG A 86 29.82 -13.88 19.71
C ARG A 86 29.45 -12.89 20.83
N LYS A 87 29.46 -11.58 20.56
CA LYS A 87 29.17 -10.55 21.58
C LYS A 87 27.69 -10.52 21.99
N ALA A 88 26.79 -10.77 21.05
CA ALA A 88 25.35 -10.72 21.26
C ALA A 88 24.78 -12.11 21.62
N ALA A 89 25.44 -13.18 21.14
CA ALA A 89 25.14 -14.58 21.47
C ALA A 89 25.10 -14.89 22.97
N LYS A 90 25.95 -14.22 23.79
CA LYS A 90 26.02 -14.46 25.24
C LYS A 90 24.67 -14.30 25.95
N TYR A 91 23.81 -13.40 25.48
CA TYR A 91 22.52 -13.15 26.12
C TYR A 91 21.51 -14.26 25.82
N LEU A 92 21.55 -14.87 24.63
CA LEU A 92 20.68 -15.99 24.28
C LEU A 92 21.05 -17.25 25.08
N LEU A 93 22.33 -17.44 25.37
CA LEU A 93 22.84 -18.57 26.16
C LEU A 93 22.36 -18.54 27.62
N GLU A 94 21.90 -17.39 28.13
CA GLU A 94 21.27 -17.30 29.46
C GLU A 94 19.86 -17.91 29.51
N TYR A 95 19.27 -18.23 28.34
CA TYR A 95 17.91 -18.76 28.20
C TYR A 95 17.89 -20.07 27.39
N PRO A 96 18.56 -21.15 27.87
CA PRO A 96 18.78 -22.37 27.11
C PRO A 96 17.49 -23.14 26.75
N GLU A 97 16.45 -23.03 27.58
CA GLU A 97 15.14 -23.66 27.32
C GLU A 97 14.39 -22.99 26.16
N ASP A 98 14.47 -21.66 26.07
CA ASP A 98 13.79 -20.88 25.03
C ASP A 98 14.59 -20.86 23.72
N TYR A 99 15.92 -20.96 23.80
CA TYR A 99 16.87 -20.85 22.69
C TYR A 99 17.91 -22.00 22.72
N PRO A 100 17.49 -23.24 22.39
CA PRO A 100 18.39 -24.38 22.38
C PRO A 100 19.44 -24.26 21.28
N VAL A 101 20.68 -24.62 21.63
CA VAL A 101 21.83 -24.56 20.72
C VAL A 101 22.12 -25.95 20.16
N ILE A 102 22.10 -26.06 18.83
CA ILE A 102 22.44 -27.29 18.10
C ILE A 102 23.51 -26.92 17.07
N ASN A 103 24.69 -27.55 17.15
CA ASN A 103 25.83 -27.30 16.25
C ASN A 103 26.21 -25.81 16.14
N ASP A 104 26.38 -25.14 17.28
CA ASP A 104 26.69 -23.69 17.40
C ASP A 104 25.65 -22.76 16.74
N LYS A 105 24.42 -23.23 16.54
CA LYS A 105 23.32 -22.47 15.93
C LYS A 105 22.05 -22.57 16.76
N ILE A 106 21.22 -21.54 16.68
CA ILE A 106 19.86 -21.52 17.20
C ILE A 106 18.90 -21.46 16.01
N SER A 107 17.94 -22.39 15.95
CA SER A 107 16.99 -22.48 14.85
C SER A 107 16.16 -21.21 14.68
N PHE A 108 15.90 -20.81 13.43
CA PHE A 108 14.99 -19.70 13.12
C PHE A 108 13.59 -19.86 13.73
N ALA A 109 13.14 -21.10 13.95
CA ALA A 109 11.86 -21.39 14.60
C ALA A 109 11.69 -20.64 15.94
N HIS A 110 12.76 -20.49 16.73
CA HIS A 110 12.68 -19.81 18.03
C HIS A 110 12.47 -18.29 17.92
N PHE A 111 12.69 -17.73 16.74
CA PHE A 111 12.54 -16.30 16.43
C PHE A 111 11.28 -15.99 15.61
N ILE A 112 10.48 -16.98 15.22
CA ILE A 112 9.40 -16.83 14.24
C ILE A 112 8.13 -16.15 14.78
N ASN A 113 8.00 -15.99 16.10
CA ASN A 113 6.86 -15.32 16.75
C ASN A 113 6.94 -13.79 16.61
N ARG A 114 7.11 -13.33 15.36
CA ARG A 114 7.21 -11.94 14.97
C ARG A 114 6.45 -11.67 13.67
N MET A 115 6.05 -10.43 13.47
CA MET A 115 5.50 -9.92 12.21
C MET A 115 6.13 -8.58 11.88
N SER A 116 6.55 -8.44 10.63
CA SER A 116 7.18 -7.21 10.15
C SER A 116 6.29 -6.48 9.13
N PHE A 117 6.23 -5.17 9.23
CA PHE A 117 5.44 -4.28 8.38
C PHE A 117 6.41 -3.38 7.63
N TRP A 118 6.57 -3.65 6.34
CA TRP A 118 7.45 -2.86 5.49
C TRP A 118 6.67 -1.70 4.92
N MET A 119 6.76 -0.54 5.55
CA MET A 119 5.89 0.61 5.25
C MET A 119 6.72 1.87 5.04
N ALA A 120 6.50 2.53 3.89
CA ALA A 120 7.18 3.76 3.49
C ALA A 120 7.16 4.84 4.59
N THR A 121 8.22 5.63 4.69
CA THR A 121 8.28 6.76 5.63
C THR A 121 7.17 7.77 5.30
N GLY A 122 6.33 8.15 6.27
CA GLY A 122 5.19 9.04 6.03
C GLY A 122 3.88 8.35 5.63
N SER A 123 3.86 7.02 5.48
CA SER A 123 2.63 6.24 5.23
C SER A 123 1.67 6.13 6.43
N GLY A 124 2.02 6.70 7.58
CA GLY A 124 1.18 6.70 8.79
C GLY A 124 1.27 5.44 9.65
N LYS A 125 2.46 4.81 9.74
CA LYS A 125 2.75 3.64 10.59
C LYS A 125 2.18 3.75 12.00
N THR A 126 2.34 4.90 12.65
CA THR A 126 1.88 5.14 14.03
C THR A 126 0.36 4.99 14.17
N LEU A 127 -0.43 5.31 13.15
CA LEU A 127 -1.90 5.10 13.18
C LEU A 127 -2.25 3.60 13.19
N VAL A 128 -1.53 2.82 12.38
CA VAL A 128 -1.67 1.35 12.35
C VAL A 128 -1.27 0.75 13.69
N ILE A 129 -0.19 1.23 14.31
CA ILE A 129 0.27 0.78 15.63
C ILE A 129 -0.80 1.03 16.70
N VAL A 130 -1.38 2.23 16.76
CA VAL A 130 -2.42 2.57 17.75
C VAL A 130 -3.68 1.72 17.56
N LYS A 131 -4.14 1.51 16.31
CA LYS A 131 -5.27 0.61 16.03
C LYS A 131 -4.96 -0.86 16.34
N LEU A 132 -3.73 -1.30 16.09
CA LEU A 132 -3.30 -2.64 16.48
C LEU A 132 -3.33 -2.83 18.00
N ILE A 133 -2.91 -1.83 18.78
CA ILE A 133 -3.00 -1.84 20.24
C ILE A 133 -4.47 -1.94 20.70
N GLU A 134 -5.38 -1.20 20.07
CA GLU A 134 -6.82 -1.33 20.33
C GLU A 134 -7.30 -2.78 20.13
N PHE A 135 -6.94 -3.40 19.01
CA PHE A 135 -7.36 -4.76 18.68
C PHE A 135 -6.75 -5.79 19.64
N LEU A 136 -5.47 -5.65 19.97
CA LEU A 136 -4.82 -6.49 21.00
C LEU A 136 -5.55 -6.37 22.34
N GLY A 137 -5.88 -5.15 22.75
CA GLY A 137 -6.63 -4.88 23.98
C GLY A 137 -7.96 -5.60 24.05
N LYS A 138 -8.78 -5.43 23.01
CA LYS A 138 -10.10 -6.08 22.89
C LYS A 138 -9.97 -7.61 22.91
N LEU A 139 -9.07 -8.17 22.09
CA LEU A 139 -8.85 -9.62 22.02
C LEU A 139 -8.31 -10.21 23.35
N ILE A 140 -7.51 -9.45 24.10
CA ILE A 140 -7.06 -9.87 25.44
C ILE A 140 -8.21 -9.83 26.45
N ALA A 141 -9.03 -8.78 26.44
CA ALA A 141 -10.19 -8.65 27.32
C ALA A 141 -11.21 -9.78 27.08
N GLU A 142 -11.43 -10.14 25.82
CA GLU A 142 -12.30 -11.24 25.39
C GLU A 142 -11.67 -12.64 25.58
N LYS A 143 -10.44 -12.72 26.11
CA LYS A 143 -9.67 -13.96 26.30
C LYS A 143 -9.39 -14.74 25.01
N GLU A 144 -9.47 -14.06 23.86
CA GLU A 144 -9.07 -14.63 22.58
C GLU A 144 -7.55 -14.68 22.46
N LEU A 145 -6.85 -13.66 22.97
CA LEU A 145 -5.39 -13.65 23.08
C LEU A 145 -4.92 -13.87 24.53
N PRO A 146 -3.74 -14.48 24.73
CA PRO A 146 -3.19 -14.62 26.08
C PRO A 146 -2.91 -13.25 26.71
N THR A 147 -3.25 -13.12 28.00
CA THR A 147 -3.03 -11.92 28.80
C THR A 147 -1.53 -11.66 28.99
N ARG A 148 -1.03 -10.63 28.30
CA ARG A 148 0.38 -10.22 28.27
C ARG A 148 0.48 -8.70 28.23
N ASP A 149 1.63 -8.17 28.64
CA ASP A 149 1.85 -6.73 28.64
C ASP A 149 2.28 -6.20 27.28
N ILE A 150 1.93 -4.94 26.99
CA ILE A 150 2.26 -4.28 25.73
C ILE A 150 3.39 -3.28 25.96
N LEU A 151 4.44 -3.37 25.14
CA LEU A 151 5.60 -2.48 25.16
C LEU A 151 5.80 -1.83 23.78
N PHE A 152 5.74 -0.50 23.73
CA PHE A 152 6.06 0.30 22.56
C PHE A 152 7.48 0.87 22.65
N LEU A 153 8.28 0.67 21.62
CA LEU A 153 9.66 1.16 21.55
C LEU A 153 9.89 1.97 20.29
N ALA A 154 10.50 3.15 20.46
CA ALA A 154 10.98 4.00 19.37
C ALA A 154 12.39 4.51 19.69
N HIS A 155 13.19 4.83 18.67
CA HIS A 155 14.60 5.22 18.85
C HIS A 155 14.80 6.70 19.26
N ARG A 156 13.76 7.55 19.18
CA ARG A 156 13.85 8.99 19.46
C ARG A 156 12.65 9.52 20.23
N ASP A 157 12.87 10.61 20.97
CA ASP A 157 11.84 11.24 21.81
C ASP A 157 10.71 11.89 20.99
N ASP A 158 11.01 12.47 19.82
CA ASP A 158 10.00 13.07 18.95
C ASP A 158 9.00 12.04 18.39
N LEU A 159 9.46 10.82 18.10
CA LEU A 159 8.57 9.70 17.72
C LEU A 159 7.71 9.22 18.89
N LEU A 160 8.27 9.20 20.11
CA LEU A 160 7.49 8.87 21.32
C LEU A 160 6.42 9.94 21.58
N ASP A 161 6.74 11.22 21.40
CA ASP A 161 5.78 12.31 21.55
C ASP A 161 4.71 12.28 20.45
N GLN A 162 5.08 11.96 19.20
CA GLN A 162 4.12 11.72 18.13
C GLN A 162 3.14 10.58 18.48
N PHE A 163 3.66 9.47 19.03
CA PHE A 163 2.84 8.36 19.47
C PHE A 163 1.87 8.77 20.59
N LYS A 164 2.34 9.52 21.61
CA LYS A 164 1.47 10.04 22.69
C LYS A 164 0.35 10.91 22.13
N ASN A 165 0.66 11.84 21.24
CA ASN A 165 -0.34 12.73 20.63
C ASN A 165 -1.40 11.95 19.85
N HIS A 166 -1.01 10.90 19.11
CA HIS A 166 -1.97 10.05 18.40
C HIS A 166 -2.83 9.21 19.35
N VAL A 167 -2.29 8.76 20.47
CA VAL A 167 -3.05 8.04 21.50
C VAL A 167 -4.05 8.97 22.20
N GLU A 168 -3.66 10.21 22.51
CA GLU A 168 -4.59 11.22 23.06
C GLU A 168 -5.72 11.54 22.08
N GLU A 169 -5.39 11.74 20.80
CA GLU A 169 -6.37 11.95 19.74
C GLU A 169 -7.33 10.76 19.61
N PHE A 170 -6.81 9.54 19.62
CA PHE A 170 -7.61 8.31 19.58
C PHE A 170 -8.53 8.18 20.80
N ASN A 171 -7.99 8.38 22.01
CA ASN A 171 -8.73 8.30 23.27
C ASN A 171 -9.81 9.40 23.40
N SER A 172 -9.62 10.57 22.78
CA SER A 172 -10.58 11.68 22.84
C SER A 172 -11.93 11.35 22.18
N PHE A 173 -11.97 10.31 21.37
CA PHE A 173 -13.09 9.97 20.51
C PHE A 173 -13.61 8.55 20.70
N ASN A 174 -12.80 7.65 21.29
CA ASN A 174 -13.17 6.28 21.61
C ASN A 174 -13.49 6.15 23.10
N PHE A 175 -14.78 5.97 23.41
CA PHE A 175 -15.24 5.78 24.79
C PHE A 175 -15.17 4.31 25.26
N ASP A 176 -15.21 3.36 24.32
CA ASP A 176 -15.25 1.92 24.62
C ASP A 176 -13.87 1.30 24.87
N ALA A 177 -12.83 1.87 24.29
CA ALA A 177 -11.45 1.40 24.41
C ALA A 177 -10.52 2.57 24.72
N LYS A 178 -9.74 2.45 25.81
CA LYS A 178 -8.84 3.50 26.28
C LYS A 178 -7.42 2.97 26.41
N ILE A 179 -6.48 3.66 25.80
CA ILE A 179 -5.05 3.32 25.87
C ILE A 179 -4.39 4.20 26.93
N ASN A 180 -3.88 3.57 27.99
CA ASN A 180 -3.14 4.24 29.06
C ASN A 180 -1.64 4.09 28.84
N LEU A 181 -0.96 5.22 28.61
CA LEU A 181 0.49 5.24 28.43
C LEU A 181 1.20 5.36 29.77
N ARG A 182 2.14 4.45 30.03
CA ARG A 182 3.03 4.48 31.20
C ARG A 182 4.48 4.42 30.77
N ASN A 183 5.36 5.14 31.45
CA ASN A 183 6.79 5.00 31.18
C ASN A 183 7.25 3.61 31.66
N LEU A 184 8.12 2.94 30.91
CA LEU A 184 8.64 1.62 31.31
C LEU A 184 9.30 1.65 32.70
N ARG A 185 9.91 2.77 33.11
CA ARG A 185 10.52 2.91 34.45
C ARG A 185 9.52 2.77 35.60
N ASP A 186 8.24 3.03 35.34
CA ASP A 186 7.17 2.93 36.33
C ASP A 186 6.56 1.53 36.39
N TYR A 187 7.11 0.55 35.64
CA TYR A 187 6.55 -0.79 35.50
C TYR A 187 6.26 -1.46 36.85
N GLU A 188 7.22 -1.48 37.78
CA GLU A 188 6.99 -2.09 39.09
C GLU A 188 5.90 -1.38 39.90
N ASN A 189 5.84 -0.04 39.85
CA ASN A 189 4.84 0.73 40.57
C ASN A 189 3.44 0.43 40.03
N VAL A 190 3.27 0.44 38.71
CA VAL A 190 2.01 0.13 38.04
C VAL A 190 1.56 -1.31 38.31
N LYS A 191 2.50 -2.26 38.41
CA LYS A 191 2.16 -3.66 38.74
C LYS A 191 1.82 -3.89 40.22
N ARG A 192 2.32 -3.03 41.11
CA ARG A 192 1.96 -3.05 42.55
C ARG A 192 0.64 -2.33 42.81
N GLU A 193 0.35 -1.28 42.05
CA GLU A 193 -0.94 -0.58 42.08
C GLU A 193 -2.01 -1.44 41.42
N SER A 194 -2.89 -2.06 42.22
CA SER A 194 -4.14 -2.65 41.71
C SER A 194 -5.07 -1.54 41.25
N THR A 195 -4.85 -1.04 40.03
CA THR A 195 -5.81 -0.17 39.35
C THR A 195 -6.91 -1.06 38.79
N LEU A 196 -8.10 -0.99 39.40
CA LEU A 196 -9.32 -1.49 38.78
C LEU A 196 -9.54 -0.70 37.48
N PRO A 197 -9.69 -1.36 36.31
CA PRO A 197 -9.97 -0.67 35.06
C PRO A 197 -11.25 0.15 35.20
N PHE A 198 -11.20 1.44 34.86
CA PHE A 198 -12.39 2.31 34.88
C PHE A 198 -13.22 2.17 33.60
N ALA A 199 -12.62 1.68 32.51
CA ALA A 199 -13.29 1.42 31.23
C ALA A 199 -13.30 -0.08 30.89
N LYS A 200 -14.31 -0.54 30.12
CA LYS A 200 -14.55 -1.95 29.76
C LYS A 200 -13.34 -2.59 29.05
N ASN A 201 -12.68 -1.84 28.14
CA ASN A 201 -11.48 -2.27 27.41
C ASN A 201 -10.30 -1.30 27.62
N GLU A 202 -9.86 -1.13 28.87
CA GLU A 202 -8.69 -0.31 29.19
C GLU A 202 -7.39 -1.10 29.02
N VAL A 203 -6.46 -0.56 28.22
CA VAL A 203 -5.19 -1.22 27.87
C VAL A 203 -4.03 -0.39 28.37
N THR A 204 -3.18 -0.96 29.23
CA THR A 204 -1.94 -0.29 29.64
C THR A 204 -0.83 -0.62 28.64
N VAL A 205 -0.22 0.42 28.09
CA VAL A 205 0.94 0.32 27.19
C VAL A 205 2.13 1.00 27.84
N PHE A 206 3.21 0.24 28.01
CA PHE A 206 4.48 0.79 28.44
C PHE A 206 5.22 1.35 27.22
N TYR A 207 5.83 2.51 27.35
CA TYR A 207 6.67 3.07 26.29
C TYR A 207 8.06 3.43 26.79
N TYR A 208 9.06 3.29 25.91
CA TYR A 208 10.42 3.70 26.20
C TYR A 208 11.25 3.94 24.94
N ARG A 209 12.39 4.60 25.12
CA ARG A 209 13.40 4.75 24.07
C ARG A 209 14.15 3.44 23.86
N SER A 210 14.17 2.96 22.62
CA SER A 210 14.74 1.65 22.27
C SER A 210 16.25 1.60 22.49
N ASP A 211 16.95 2.71 22.25
CA ASP A 211 18.40 2.84 22.38
C ASP A 211 18.90 2.86 23.83
N LEU A 212 18.00 3.15 24.78
CA LEU A 212 18.26 3.19 26.21
C LEU A 212 18.03 1.85 26.92
N ILE A 213 17.63 0.80 26.20
CA ILE A 213 17.51 -0.56 26.75
C ILE A 213 18.85 -1.29 26.54
N SER A 214 19.46 -1.73 27.64
CA SER A 214 20.78 -2.39 27.63
C SER A 214 20.85 -3.50 28.69
N ASP A 215 22.03 -4.11 28.85
CA ASP A 215 22.38 -5.05 29.91
C ASP A 215 22.98 -4.37 31.17
N GLU A 216 23.20 -3.05 31.10
CA GLU A 216 23.66 -2.22 32.22
C GLU A 216 22.53 -1.32 32.74
N HIS A 217 22.67 -0.87 34.00
CA HIS A 217 21.77 0.14 34.58
C HIS A 217 22.52 1.45 34.83
N LYS A 218 22.04 2.55 34.23
CA LYS A 218 22.51 3.93 34.44
C LYS A 218 21.30 4.85 34.61
N GLU A 219 21.51 6.14 34.88
CA GLU A 219 20.43 7.10 35.16
C GLU A 219 19.29 7.11 34.12
N LYS A 220 19.65 7.02 32.83
CA LYS A 220 18.71 6.91 31.69
C LYS A 220 18.72 5.56 31.00
N ILE A 221 19.67 4.68 31.27
CA ILE A 221 19.78 3.37 30.61
C ILE A 221 19.19 2.31 31.53
N VAL A 222 18.23 1.54 31.01
CA VAL A 222 17.52 0.52 31.77
C VAL A 222 18.05 -0.87 31.44
N ASN A 223 18.20 -1.71 32.47
CA ASN A 223 18.60 -3.10 32.29
C ASN A 223 17.38 -3.92 31.87
N PHE A 224 17.41 -4.55 30.70
CA PHE A 224 16.32 -5.36 30.17
C PHE A 224 15.89 -6.49 31.12
N LYS A 225 16.83 -7.04 31.92
CA LYS A 225 16.56 -8.12 32.88
C LYS A 225 15.53 -7.74 33.93
N ASN A 226 15.46 -6.46 34.31
CA ASN A 226 14.47 -5.97 35.28
C ASN A 226 13.04 -5.99 34.72
N TYR A 227 12.91 -6.04 33.40
CA TYR A 227 11.63 -6.01 32.69
C TYR A 227 11.40 -7.32 31.91
N ASP A 228 12.10 -8.40 32.25
CA ASP A 228 12.04 -9.67 31.50
C ASP A 228 10.60 -10.19 31.34
N ASN A 229 9.77 -10.05 32.38
CA ASN A 229 8.35 -10.47 32.41
C ASN A 229 8.13 -11.92 31.92
N SER A 230 9.10 -12.81 32.15
CA SER A 230 9.11 -14.18 31.62
C SER A 230 8.95 -14.26 30.10
N GLY A 231 9.33 -13.20 29.38
CA GLY A 231 9.20 -13.13 27.93
C GLY A 231 7.78 -12.84 27.42
N LYS A 232 6.85 -12.47 28.31
CA LYS A 232 5.42 -12.32 28.01
C LYS A 232 5.07 -10.90 27.58
N TRP A 233 5.81 -10.37 26.61
CA TRP A 233 5.55 -9.05 26.02
C TRP A 233 4.99 -9.14 24.60
N TYR A 234 3.98 -8.32 24.32
CA TYR A 234 3.66 -7.84 22.98
C TYR A 234 4.50 -6.60 22.72
N ILE A 235 5.54 -6.70 21.89
CA ILE A 235 6.48 -5.60 21.64
C ILE A 235 6.17 -4.98 20.29
N LEU A 236 5.87 -3.69 20.24
CA LEU A 236 5.71 -2.91 19.02
C LEU A 236 6.93 -2.01 18.83
N LEU A 237 7.67 -2.26 17.76
CA LEU A 237 8.85 -1.48 17.39
C LEU A 237 8.47 -0.49 16.27
N ASP A 238 8.67 0.81 16.51
CA ASP A 238 8.59 1.85 15.46
C ASP A 238 10.00 2.36 15.16
N GLU A 239 10.58 1.88 14.06
CA GLU A 239 11.95 2.23 13.66
C GLU A 239 12.99 1.94 14.76
N ALA A 240 12.76 0.93 15.60
CA ALA A 240 13.50 0.70 16.85
C ALA A 240 14.85 -0.04 16.69
N HIS A 241 15.11 -0.62 15.52
CA HIS A 241 16.37 -1.26 15.11
C HIS A 241 17.39 -0.25 14.54
N LYS A 242 17.15 1.06 14.71
CA LYS A 242 17.99 2.12 14.16
C LYS A 242 18.83 2.77 15.25
N GLY A 243 20.16 2.73 15.11
CA GLY A 243 20.99 3.83 15.60
C GLY A 243 22.32 3.49 16.26
N ASP A 244 22.86 2.26 16.21
CA ASP A 244 24.16 2.03 16.85
C ASP A 244 24.98 0.85 16.31
N LYS A 245 26.28 0.86 16.62
CA LYS A 245 27.19 -0.28 16.37
C LYS A 245 26.74 -1.56 17.10
N GLU A 246 25.77 -1.45 18.02
CA GLU A 246 25.16 -2.54 18.80
C GLU A 246 23.76 -2.98 18.30
N ASP A 247 23.32 -2.61 17.09
CA ASP A 247 21.97 -2.93 16.58
C ASP A 247 21.62 -4.44 16.68
N SER A 248 22.56 -5.35 16.37
CA SER A 248 22.36 -6.81 16.52
C SER A 248 22.11 -7.23 17.98
N LYS A 249 22.77 -6.58 18.96
CA LYS A 249 22.54 -6.83 20.39
C LYS A 249 21.12 -6.46 20.78
N ARG A 250 20.62 -5.29 20.39
CA ARG A 250 19.27 -4.83 20.76
C ARG A 250 18.17 -5.70 20.17
N GLN A 251 18.32 -6.14 18.92
CA GLN A 251 17.40 -7.09 18.29
C GLN A 251 17.28 -8.40 19.09
N ILE A 252 18.39 -8.89 19.66
CA ILE A 252 18.39 -10.05 20.54
C ILE A 252 17.66 -9.74 21.84
N LEU A 253 17.90 -8.59 22.47
CA LEU A 253 17.20 -8.21 23.71
C LEU A 253 15.68 -8.18 23.49
N TYR A 254 15.20 -7.60 22.39
CA TYR A 254 13.77 -7.57 22.07
C TYR A 254 13.22 -8.98 21.78
N SER A 255 14.01 -9.85 21.15
CA SER A 255 13.64 -11.26 20.95
C SER A 255 13.52 -12.00 22.29
N ILE A 256 14.43 -11.75 23.24
CA ILE A 256 14.37 -12.31 24.60
C ILE A 256 13.12 -11.83 25.34
N LEU A 257 12.84 -10.52 25.32
CA LEU A 257 11.66 -9.95 25.98
C LEU A 257 10.34 -10.46 25.36
N SER A 258 10.31 -10.80 24.07
CA SER A 258 9.12 -11.31 23.38
C SER A 258 9.07 -12.84 23.24
N ARG A 259 10.00 -13.59 23.84
CA ARG A 259 10.16 -15.04 23.58
C ARG A 259 8.90 -15.87 23.85
N ASN A 260 8.06 -15.46 24.79
CA ASN A 260 6.78 -16.09 25.13
C ASN A 260 5.57 -15.21 24.79
N GLY A 261 5.78 -14.14 24.03
CA GLY A 261 4.79 -13.18 23.56
C GLY A 261 4.83 -13.06 22.04
N PHE A 262 4.88 -11.84 21.54
CA PHE A 262 4.91 -11.58 20.10
C PHE A 262 5.60 -10.25 19.77
N LEU A 263 6.35 -10.20 18.67
CA LEU A 263 7.08 -9.01 18.23
C LEU A 263 6.47 -8.44 16.94
N PHE A 264 6.18 -7.14 16.93
CA PHE A 264 5.71 -6.41 15.76
C PHE A 264 6.77 -5.39 15.36
N ASN A 265 7.30 -5.50 14.15
CA ASN A 265 8.37 -4.62 13.66
C ASN A 265 7.87 -3.73 12.51
N PHE A 266 7.73 -2.43 12.76
CA PHE A 266 7.33 -1.45 11.75
C PHE A 266 8.56 -0.69 11.25
N SER A 267 8.84 -0.79 9.94
CA SER A 267 9.95 -0.04 9.36
C SER A 267 9.77 0.29 7.89
N ALA A 268 10.40 1.39 7.47
CA ALA A 268 10.62 1.67 6.05
C ALA A 268 11.78 0.88 5.44
N THR A 269 12.69 0.35 6.25
CA THR A 269 13.93 -0.31 5.78
C THR A 269 14.27 -1.52 6.63
N PHE A 270 14.23 -2.71 6.03
CA PHE A 270 14.71 -3.92 6.69
C PHE A 270 16.20 -4.15 6.44
N THR A 271 16.89 -4.54 7.49
CA THR A 271 18.31 -4.92 7.45
C THR A 271 18.51 -6.40 7.76
N ASP A 272 17.56 -7.02 8.47
CA ASP A 272 17.59 -8.43 8.84
C ASP A 272 16.78 -9.26 7.84
N PRO A 273 17.36 -10.30 7.21
CA PRO A 273 16.63 -11.25 6.35
C PRO A 273 15.38 -11.84 7.02
N ARG A 274 15.38 -12.03 8.35
CA ARG A 274 14.25 -12.54 9.12
C ARG A 274 13.03 -11.62 9.05
N ASP A 275 13.25 -10.30 8.97
CA ASP A 275 12.15 -9.33 8.83
C ASP A 275 11.48 -9.43 7.45
N PHE A 276 12.21 -9.76 6.40
CA PHE A 276 11.61 -10.03 5.09
C PHE A 276 10.79 -11.32 5.12
N ALA A 277 11.32 -12.39 5.74
CA ALA A 277 10.63 -13.67 5.79
C ALA A 277 9.31 -13.59 6.59
N THR A 278 9.34 -12.86 7.72
CA THR A 278 8.18 -12.63 8.60
C THR A 278 7.39 -11.36 8.24
N CYS A 279 7.59 -10.81 7.04
CA CYS A 279 6.86 -9.62 6.62
C CYS A 279 5.39 -9.97 6.37
N ALA A 280 4.47 -9.40 7.16
CA ALA A 280 3.03 -9.62 7.04
C ALA A 280 2.38 -8.67 6.03
N PHE A 281 2.99 -7.52 5.77
CA PHE A 281 2.44 -6.50 4.88
C PHE A 281 3.56 -5.64 4.27
N ASN A 282 3.57 -5.55 2.94
CA ASN A 282 4.50 -4.72 2.17
C ASN A 282 3.79 -3.55 1.48
N PHE A 283 4.15 -2.35 1.93
CA PHE A 283 3.80 -1.05 1.37
C PHE A 283 5.02 -0.12 1.37
N ASN A 284 6.11 -0.62 0.76
CA ASN A 284 7.38 0.10 0.64
C ASN A 284 7.29 1.36 -0.24
N LEU A 285 8.41 2.06 -0.43
CA LEU A 285 8.44 3.34 -1.14
C LEU A 285 7.96 3.22 -2.60
N SER A 286 8.25 2.11 -3.28
CA SER A 286 7.80 1.86 -4.66
C SER A 286 6.27 1.82 -4.74
N ARG A 287 5.64 0.98 -3.90
CA ARG A 287 4.17 0.84 -3.85
C ARG A 287 3.48 2.14 -3.45
N PHE A 288 4.05 2.86 -2.48
CA PHE A 288 3.54 4.14 -2.02
C PHE A 288 3.44 5.18 -3.15
N VAL A 289 4.44 5.24 -4.04
CA VAL A 289 4.46 6.15 -5.19
C VAL A 289 3.55 5.66 -6.32
N GLU A 290 3.63 4.38 -6.68
CA GLU A 290 2.84 3.78 -7.77
C GLU A 290 1.33 3.90 -7.53
N GLU A 291 0.87 3.74 -6.28
CA GLU A 291 -0.55 3.89 -5.92
C GLU A 291 -1.01 5.35 -5.78
N GLY A 292 -0.09 6.30 -5.98
CA GLY A 292 -0.38 7.73 -6.01
C GLY A 292 -0.44 8.42 -4.65
N TYR A 293 0.00 7.77 -3.57
CA TYR A 293 0.12 8.40 -2.24
C TYR A 293 1.38 9.26 -2.10
N GLY A 294 2.34 9.11 -3.03
CA GLY A 294 3.54 9.92 -3.12
C GLY A 294 3.65 10.72 -4.42
N LYS A 295 4.56 11.68 -4.44
CA LYS A 295 5.05 12.38 -5.63
C LYS A 295 5.82 11.40 -6.52
N HIS A 296 5.77 11.64 -7.82
CA HIS A 296 6.66 10.99 -8.79
C HIS A 296 8.12 11.28 -8.41
N ILE A 297 9.02 10.31 -8.55
CA ILE A 297 10.44 10.49 -8.19
C ILE A 297 11.29 10.50 -9.44
N TYR A 298 11.99 11.60 -9.67
CA TYR A 298 13.04 11.71 -10.68
C TYR A 298 14.41 11.81 -10.00
N VAL A 299 15.41 11.09 -10.51
CA VAL A 299 16.80 11.21 -10.04
C VAL A 299 17.68 11.63 -11.21
N SER A 300 18.37 12.75 -11.03
CA SER A 300 19.30 13.29 -12.02
C SER A 300 20.40 12.27 -12.31
N SER A 301 20.57 11.92 -13.59
CA SER A 301 21.55 10.91 -14.03
C SER A 301 22.40 11.35 -15.22
N ALA A 302 22.04 12.46 -15.89
CA ALA A 302 22.78 13.01 -17.03
C ALA A 302 24.27 13.24 -16.69
N GLU A 303 24.54 13.73 -15.48
CA GLU A 303 25.89 14.00 -14.98
C GLU A 303 26.71 12.72 -14.72
N ILE A 304 26.08 11.57 -14.48
CA ILE A 304 26.81 10.29 -14.31
C ILE A 304 27.38 9.81 -15.65
N SER A 305 26.64 10.02 -16.74
CA SER A 305 27.00 9.55 -18.07
C SER A 305 28.12 10.37 -18.72
N ALA A 306 28.21 11.66 -18.40
CA ALA A 306 29.25 12.57 -18.88
C ALA A 306 30.62 12.33 -18.22
N PHE A 307 30.65 11.82 -16.98
CA PHE A 307 31.88 11.64 -16.20
C PHE A 307 32.28 10.16 -16.06
N ARG A 308 32.75 9.56 -17.16
CA ARG A 308 33.38 8.23 -17.18
C ARG A 308 34.72 8.24 -16.42
N GLY A 309 34.69 8.07 -15.10
CA GLY A 309 35.88 7.68 -14.31
C GLY A 309 36.41 8.65 -13.25
N ARG A 310 35.75 9.78 -12.96
CA ARG A 310 36.07 10.64 -11.80
C ARG A 310 34.97 10.53 -10.73
N SER A 311 35.35 10.49 -9.46
CA SER A 311 34.42 10.38 -8.33
C SER A 311 33.81 11.74 -7.98
N ASP A 312 34.61 12.79 -7.84
CA ASP A 312 34.12 14.12 -7.42
C ASP A 312 33.95 15.11 -8.59
N PHE A 313 32.91 15.95 -8.49
CA PHE A 313 32.64 17.01 -9.46
C PHE A 313 33.55 18.22 -9.22
N SER A 314 33.91 18.93 -10.29
CA SER A 314 34.71 20.16 -10.15
C SER A 314 33.91 21.27 -9.44
N PRO A 315 34.55 22.28 -8.83
CA PRO A 315 33.84 23.41 -8.21
C PRO A 315 32.85 24.11 -9.16
N ILE A 316 33.21 24.22 -10.44
CA ILE A 316 32.35 24.80 -11.48
C ILE A 316 31.12 23.91 -11.74
N GLU A 317 31.29 22.59 -11.74
CA GLU A 317 30.18 21.64 -11.89
C GLU A 317 29.23 21.69 -10.69
N LYS A 318 29.79 21.72 -9.46
CA LYS A 318 28.99 21.89 -8.23
C LYS A 318 28.18 23.18 -8.27
N GLN A 319 28.80 24.29 -8.72
CA GLN A 319 28.10 25.56 -8.93
C GLN A 319 26.99 25.46 -9.98
N LYS A 320 27.21 24.75 -11.10
CA LYS A 320 26.16 24.51 -12.10
C LYS A 320 24.99 23.70 -11.53
N ILE A 321 25.25 22.67 -10.72
CA ILE A 321 24.19 21.88 -10.08
C ILE A 321 23.34 22.76 -9.16
N VAL A 322 23.96 23.63 -8.36
CA VAL A 322 23.23 24.61 -7.53
C VAL A 322 22.38 25.53 -8.42
N LEU A 323 22.93 26.08 -9.50
CA LEU A 323 22.15 26.92 -10.43
C LEU A 323 20.99 26.16 -11.08
N LYS A 324 21.18 24.89 -11.46
CA LYS A 324 20.13 24.03 -12.01
C LYS A 324 18.99 23.81 -11.01
N THR A 325 19.29 23.54 -9.74
CA THR A 325 18.25 23.35 -8.71
C THR A 325 17.48 24.63 -8.43
N LEU A 326 18.15 25.80 -8.42
CA LEU A 326 17.47 27.10 -8.28
C LEU A 326 16.59 27.44 -9.49
N LEU A 327 17.06 27.17 -10.72
CA LEU A 327 16.27 27.33 -11.94
C LEU A 327 15.05 26.40 -11.94
N LEU A 328 15.22 25.15 -11.51
CA LEU A 328 14.13 24.20 -11.42
C LEU A 328 13.12 24.61 -10.34
N LEU A 329 13.56 25.11 -9.17
CA LEU A 329 12.67 25.63 -8.13
C LEU A 329 11.86 26.83 -8.66
N THR A 330 12.51 27.71 -9.41
CA THR A 330 11.87 28.85 -10.08
C THR A 330 10.82 28.38 -11.10
N TYR A 331 11.15 27.38 -11.91
CA TYR A 331 10.24 26.76 -12.86
C TYR A 331 8.99 26.18 -12.16
N ILE A 332 9.17 25.42 -11.08
CA ILE A 332 8.07 24.80 -10.32
C ILE A 332 7.18 25.89 -9.69
N ASN A 333 7.78 26.94 -9.13
CA ASN A 333 7.02 28.07 -8.57
C ASN A 333 6.14 28.80 -9.61
N LYS A 334 6.56 28.90 -10.87
CA LYS A 334 5.70 29.45 -11.93
C LYS A 334 4.46 28.58 -12.19
N TYR A 335 4.56 27.25 -12.04
CA TYR A 335 3.38 26.37 -12.12
C TYR A 335 2.51 26.45 -10.87
N PHE A 336 3.12 26.56 -9.70
CA PHE A 336 2.41 26.83 -8.44
C PHE A 336 1.55 28.09 -8.53
N GLU A 337 2.09 29.21 -9.01
CA GLU A 337 1.32 30.45 -9.21
C GLU A 337 0.17 30.26 -10.20
N LYS A 338 0.38 29.52 -11.30
CA LYS A 338 -0.69 29.23 -12.28
C LYS A 338 -1.84 28.45 -11.65
N ILE A 339 -1.54 27.46 -10.81
CA ILE A 339 -2.55 26.62 -10.16
C ILE A 339 -3.26 27.39 -9.04
N ARG A 340 -2.54 28.12 -8.19
CA ARG A 340 -3.13 28.94 -7.12
C ARG A 340 -4.00 30.08 -7.65
N LYS A 341 -3.76 30.58 -8.88
CA LYS A 341 -4.68 31.51 -9.58
C LYS A 341 -6.03 30.89 -9.93
N VAL A 342 -6.08 29.58 -10.16
CA VAL A 342 -7.34 28.84 -10.39
C VAL A 342 -8.03 28.58 -9.06
N ASN A 343 -7.29 28.06 -8.08
CA ASN A 343 -7.80 27.84 -6.73
C ASN A 343 -6.69 28.01 -5.69
N ASN A 344 -6.88 28.96 -4.77
CA ASN A 344 -5.89 29.28 -3.75
C ASN A 344 -5.76 28.21 -2.65
N SER A 345 -6.52 27.12 -2.64
CA SER A 345 -6.35 26.04 -1.65
C SER A 345 -5.51 24.86 -2.15
N LEU A 346 -5.07 24.88 -3.42
CA LEU A 346 -4.39 23.76 -4.05
C LEU A 346 -2.86 23.80 -3.91
N TYR A 347 -2.28 22.67 -3.50
CA TYR A 347 -0.85 22.38 -3.31
C TYR A 347 -0.12 23.31 -2.35
N HIS A 348 0.92 22.81 -1.70
CA HIS A 348 1.80 23.64 -0.88
C HIS A 348 2.85 24.37 -1.74
N ARG A 349 3.40 25.48 -1.23
CA ARG A 349 4.52 26.18 -1.87
C ARG A 349 5.75 25.25 -2.00
N PRO A 350 6.37 25.14 -3.20
CA PRO A 350 7.56 24.32 -3.41
C PRO A 350 8.71 24.68 -2.48
N LEU A 351 9.47 23.67 -2.05
CA LEU A 351 10.65 23.82 -1.20
C LEU A 351 11.83 23.05 -1.78
N LEU A 352 13.01 23.68 -1.76
CA LEU A 352 14.30 23.01 -1.99
C LEU A 352 14.88 22.56 -0.64
N LEU A 353 15.07 21.25 -0.50
CA LEU A 353 15.69 20.63 0.65
C LEU A 353 17.14 20.27 0.32
N THR A 354 18.11 20.95 0.93
CA THR A 354 19.53 20.63 0.77
C THR A 354 20.03 19.87 1.97
N LEU A 355 20.54 18.67 1.71
CA LEU A 355 21.00 17.72 2.71
C LEU A 355 22.50 17.51 2.59
N VAL A 356 23.22 17.86 3.65
CA VAL A 356 24.69 17.87 3.70
C VAL A 356 25.20 16.84 4.70
N ASN A 357 26.42 16.35 4.48
CA ASN A 357 27.05 15.38 5.37
C ASN A 357 27.78 16.03 6.55
N SER A 358 28.47 17.15 6.32
CA SER A 358 29.26 17.85 7.36
C SER A 358 28.78 19.29 7.62
N VAL A 359 28.87 19.73 8.87
CA VAL A 359 28.43 21.07 9.34
C VAL A 359 29.52 21.81 10.11
N ASP A 360 30.10 21.16 11.12
CA ASP A 360 30.96 21.77 12.14
C ASP A 360 32.46 21.49 11.93
N VAL A 361 32.86 21.16 10.70
CA VAL A 361 34.27 20.96 10.31
C VAL A 361 34.83 22.23 9.68
N GLU A 362 36.17 22.39 9.69
CA GLU A 362 36.84 23.59 9.15
C GLU A 362 36.44 23.91 7.70
N GLU A 363 36.25 22.90 6.84
CA GLU A 363 35.64 23.05 5.51
C GLU A 363 34.38 22.20 5.42
N SER A 364 33.22 22.76 5.80
CA SER A 364 31.97 21.99 5.82
C SER A 364 31.20 22.07 4.51
N ASP A 365 30.55 20.95 4.15
CA ASP A 365 29.71 20.86 2.95
C ASP A 365 28.58 21.91 2.96
N LEU A 366 28.07 22.21 4.16
CA LEU A 366 27.04 23.24 4.36
C LEU A 366 27.56 24.63 4.04
N GLU A 367 28.76 24.97 4.51
CA GLU A 367 29.36 26.27 4.23
C GLU A 367 29.60 26.43 2.72
N LEU A 368 30.16 25.41 2.06
CA LEU A 368 30.42 25.45 0.63
C LEU A 368 29.13 25.73 -0.17
N PHE A 369 28.03 25.07 0.17
CA PHE A 369 26.74 25.33 -0.46
C PHE A 369 26.22 26.75 -0.15
N PHE A 370 26.33 27.20 1.10
CA PHE A 370 25.91 28.54 1.50
C PHE A 370 26.68 29.65 0.77
N ARG A 371 28.01 29.49 0.59
CA ARG A 371 28.83 30.43 -0.18
C ARG A 371 28.44 30.50 -1.65
N GLU A 372 28.00 29.39 -2.24
CA GLU A 372 27.47 29.42 -3.62
C GLU A 372 26.13 30.17 -3.69
N LEU A 373 25.25 30.02 -2.69
CA LEU A 373 24.02 30.84 -2.58
C LEU A 373 24.34 32.33 -2.41
N GLU A 374 25.38 32.66 -1.63
CA GLU A 374 25.85 34.03 -1.43
C GLU A 374 26.26 34.69 -2.76
N LYS A 375 27.03 33.97 -3.60
CA LYS A 375 27.40 34.45 -4.94
C LYS A 375 26.19 34.70 -5.82
N VAL A 376 25.18 33.82 -5.74
CA VAL A 376 23.91 34.00 -6.46
C VAL A 376 23.18 35.25 -5.97
N ALA A 377 23.11 35.46 -4.66
CA ALA A 377 22.44 36.61 -4.04
C ALA A 377 23.07 37.96 -4.43
N LYS A 378 24.40 38.00 -4.57
CA LYS A 378 25.16 39.20 -4.97
C LYS A 378 25.26 39.43 -6.49
N ASN A 379 24.70 38.54 -7.30
CA ASN A 379 24.86 38.52 -8.76
C ASN A 379 26.33 38.37 -9.21
N GLU A 380 27.14 37.63 -8.45
CA GLU A 380 28.54 37.32 -8.78
C GLU A 380 28.66 36.04 -9.64
N ILE A 381 27.59 35.70 -10.37
CA ILE A 381 27.54 34.52 -11.23
C ILE A 381 28.06 34.90 -12.61
N ARG A 382 28.95 34.06 -13.16
CA ARG A 382 29.31 34.17 -14.58
C ARG A 382 28.09 33.92 -15.48
N ALA A 383 27.78 34.89 -16.34
CA ALA A 383 26.64 34.81 -17.25
C ALA A 383 26.65 33.55 -18.15
N ASP A 384 27.83 33.05 -18.54
CA ASP A 384 27.93 31.82 -19.33
C ASP A 384 27.56 30.56 -18.54
N LEU A 385 27.75 30.54 -17.21
CA LEU A 385 27.35 29.42 -16.36
C LEU A 385 25.83 29.31 -16.24
N LEU A 386 25.13 30.44 -16.06
CA LEU A 386 23.67 30.44 -16.01
C LEU A 386 23.06 29.95 -17.32
N ARG A 387 23.64 30.35 -18.46
CA ARG A 387 23.21 29.87 -19.78
C ARG A 387 23.43 28.37 -19.94
N LYS A 388 24.64 27.87 -19.61
CA LYS A 388 24.96 26.44 -19.67
C LYS A 388 24.07 25.62 -18.74
N ALA A 389 23.79 26.09 -17.52
CA ALA A 389 22.91 25.41 -16.58
C ALA A 389 21.49 25.23 -17.15
N LYS A 390 20.95 26.22 -17.87
CA LYS A 390 19.65 26.09 -18.55
C LYS A 390 19.69 25.07 -19.69
N GLU A 391 20.72 25.14 -20.53
CA GLU A 391 20.91 24.22 -21.67
C GLU A 391 21.02 22.78 -21.18
N GLU A 392 21.85 22.52 -20.16
CA GLU A 392 22.01 21.22 -19.53
C GLU A 392 20.72 20.73 -18.85
N LEU A 393 20.00 21.62 -18.14
CA LEU A 393 18.72 21.28 -17.55
C LEU A 393 17.69 20.88 -18.61
N VAL A 394 17.57 21.62 -19.71
CA VAL A 394 16.65 21.25 -20.80
C VAL A 394 17.04 19.94 -21.46
N GLN A 395 18.33 19.72 -21.70
CA GLN A 395 18.82 18.50 -22.33
C GLN A 395 18.53 17.26 -21.47
N GLU A 396 18.73 17.36 -20.16
CA GLU A 396 18.50 16.28 -19.19
C GLU A 396 17.09 15.67 -19.26
N PHE A 397 16.07 16.46 -19.59
CA PHE A 397 14.69 16.01 -19.72
C PHE A 397 14.23 15.76 -21.17
N ARG A 398 15.06 16.06 -22.17
CA ARG A 398 14.78 15.72 -23.58
C ARG A 398 15.13 14.26 -23.90
N ASP A 399 16.08 13.68 -23.20
CA ASP A 399 16.61 12.33 -23.48
C ASP A 399 15.77 11.22 -22.82
N ASN A 400 14.43 11.22 -23.04
CA ASN A 400 13.48 10.26 -22.49
C ASN A 400 13.67 10.02 -20.98
N ALA A 401 13.74 11.11 -20.22
CA ALA A 401 13.80 11.06 -18.76
C ALA A 401 12.57 10.29 -18.21
N LYS A 402 12.81 9.28 -17.37
CA LYS A 402 11.75 8.49 -16.74
C LYS A 402 11.76 8.68 -15.22
N PHE A 403 10.59 8.54 -14.61
CA PHE A 403 10.51 8.39 -13.17
C PHE A 403 11.10 7.04 -12.72
N VAL A 404 11.55 6.94 -11.47
CA VAL A 404 12.30 5.77 -10.99
C VAL A 404 11.41 4.53 -10.85
N PHE A 405 10.20 4.71 -10.31
CA PHE A 405 9.26 3.61 -10.03
C PHE A 405 8.24 3.38 -11.14
N GLU A 406 7.94 4.41 -11.92
CA GLU A 406 6.89 4.40 -12.93
C GLU A 406 7.51 4.49 -14.33
N GLU A 407 6.94 3.82 -15.33
CA GLU A 407 7.39 3.93 -16.74
C GLU A 407 6.93 5.24 -17.42
N LEU A 408 6.43 6.18 -16.63
CA LEU A 408 6.01 7.52 -17.06
C LEU A 408 7.20 8.41 -17.39
N GLU A 409 7.08 9.16 -18.49
CA GLU A 409 8.06 10.15 -18.90
C GLU A 409 8.00 11.40 -18.00
N CYS A 410 9.17 11.86 -17.58
CA CYS A 410 9.35 13.09 -16.83
C CYS A 410 9.67 14.21 -17.82
N VAL A 411 8.68 15.04 -18.13
CA VAL A 411 8.80 16.12 -19.12
C VAL A 411 8.75 17.48 -18.43
N ILE A 412 9.67 18.37 -18.82
CA ILE A 412 9.61 19.79 -18.46
C ILE A 412 9.40 20.66 -19.72
N ASN A 413 8.74 21.80 -19.55
CA ASN A 413 8.54 22.75 -20.63
C ASN A 413 9.84 23.50 -20.91
N ALA A 414 10.54 23.07 -21.97
CA ALA A 414 11.82 23.65 -22.39
C ALA A 414 11.72 25.17 -22.67
N ASP A 415 10.65 25.62 -23.33
CA ASP A 415 10.46 27.04 -23.66
C ASP A 415 10.34 27.91 -22.41
N LEU A 416 9.68 27.40 -21.37
CA LEU A 416 9.55 28.12 -20.10
C LEU A 416 10.90 28.23 -19.40
N VAL A 417 11.69 27.14 -19.38
CA VAL A 417 13.03 27.14 -18.77
C VAL A 417 13.99 28.06 -19.50
N SER A 418 13.99 28.05 -20.83
CA SER A 418 14.85 28.92 -21.63
C SER A 418 14.56 30.41 -21.41
N LYS A 419 13.28 30.76 -21.13
CA LYS A 419 12.84 32.13 -20.84
C LYS A 419 13.11 32.61 -19.43
N LEU A 420 13.48 31.72 -18.49
CA LEU A 420 13.80 32.14 -17.11
C LEU A 420 14.99 33.09 -17.13
N ASP A 421 15.01 34.11 -16.29
CA ASP A 421 16.19 34.95 -16.11
C ASP A 421 16.66 34.96 -14.65
N TYR A 422 17.72 35.71 -14.38
CA TYR A 422 18.23 35.85 -13.01
C TYR A 422 17.26 36.63 -12.10
N LYS A 423 16.43 37.53 -12.65
CA LYS A 423 15.40 38.25 -11.88
C LYS A 423 14.30 37.31 -11.43
N ASP A 424 13.95 36.31 -12.22
CA ASP A 424 13.03 35.25 -11.81
C ASP A 424 13.60 34.48 -10.59
N ILE A 425 14.89 34.16 -10.58
CA ILE A 425 15.53 33.49 -9.42
C ILE A 425 15.45 34.39 -8.18
N LEU A 426 15.77 35.68 -8.31
CA LEU A 426 15.65 36.63 -7.21
C LEU A 426 14.23 36.65 -6.63
N LYS A 427 13.22 36.72 -7.50
CA LYS A 427 11.82 36.80 -7.08
C LYS A 427 11.31 35.51 -6.43
N TYR A 428 11.52 34.36 -7.08
CA TYR A 428 10.89 33.09 -6.70
C TYR A 428 11.69 32.26 -5.71
N VAL A 429 13.00 32.47 -5.62
CA VAL A 429 13.86 31.74 -4.69
C VAL A 429 14.27 32.64 -3.54
N LEU A 430 14.76 33.85 -3.81
CA LEU A 430 15.40 34.73 -2.82
C LEU A 430 14.44 35.78 -2.22
N ASN A 431 13.16 35.77 -2.62
CA ASN A 431 12.12 36.71 -2.19
C ASN A 431 12.50 38.20 -2.39
N ALA A 432 13.31 38.51 -3.41
CA ALA A 432 13.84 39.85 -3.66
C ALA A 432 13.60 40.33 -5.11
N ASN A 433 13.62 41.65 -5.32
CA ASN A 433 13.56 42.24 -6.66
C ASN A 433 14.94 42.65 -7.20
N THR A 434 15.92 42.86 -6.32
CA THR A 434 17.28 43.29 -6.67
C THR A 434 18.32 42.49 -5.88
N PRO A 435 19.53 42.28 -6.43
CA PRO A 435 20.64 41.66 -5.70
C PRO A 435 21.00 42.41 -4.43
N GLY A 436 21.56 41.70 -3.45
CA GLY A 436 21.93 42.28 -2.17
C GLY A 436 22.87 41.40 -1.36
N LYS A 437 23.34 41.94 -0.24
CA LYS A 437 24.03 41.13 0.78
C LYS A 437 22.99 40.32 1.57
N ILE A 438 23.42 39.16 2.06
CA ILE A 438 22.62 38.32 2.95
C ILE A 438 22.76 38.85 4.38
N GLU A 439 21.62 39.05 5.03
CA GLU A 439 21.45 39.33 6.45
C GLU A 439 21.05 38.03 7.17
N VAL A 440 21.50 37.86 8.41
CA VAL A 440 21.22 36.68 9.24
C VAL A 440 20.29 37.05 10.38
N LEU A 441 19.15 36.37 10.47
CA LEU A 441 18.19 36.52 11.56
C LEU A 441 18.34 35.35 12.53
N LYS A 442 18.42 35.68 13.82
CA LYS A 442 18.50 34.72 14.94
C LYS A 442 17.29 34.88 15.85
N ILE A 443 16.70 33.76 16.27
CA ILE A 443 15.62 33.76 17.27
C ILE A 443 16.24 33.77 18.68
N PRO A 444 15.88 34.69 19.57
CA PRO A 444 16.36 34.69 20.95
C PRO A 444 16.12 33.34 21.65
N GLY A 445 17.17 32.77 22.26
CA GLY A 445 17.09 31.49 22.98
C GLY A 445 17.07 30.23 22.11
N ASN A 446 16.89 30.33 20.78
CA ASN A 446 17.01 29.18 19.87
C ASN A 446 18.47 29.01 19.44
N ARG A 447 19.03 27.82 19.65
CA ARG A 447 20.42 27.47 19.28
C ARG A 447 20.53 26.60 18.05
N ASN A 448 19.41 26.34 17.37
CA ASN A 448 19.35 25.35 16.31
C ASN A 448 19.03 25.95 14.93
N GLU A 449 18.61 27.22 14.86
CA GLU A 449 18.07 27.84 13.63
C GLU A 449 18.84 29.11 13.25
N LEU A 450 19.17 29.24 11.96
CA LEU A 450 19.65 30.46 11.33
C LEU A 450 18.78 30.78 10.12
N ILE A 451 18.22 31.98 10.09
CA ILE A 451 17.32 32.43 9.04
C ILE A 451 18.09 33.42 8.15
N PHE A 452 17.92 33.33 6.85
CA PHE A 452 18.61 34.18 5.88
C PHE A 452 17.63 35.01 5.07
N MET A 453 17.94 36.30 4.97
CA MET A 453 17.19 37.30 4.24
C MET A 453 18.15 38.13 3.39
N LEU A 454 17.66 38.71 2.30
CA LEU A 454 18.42 39.73 1.57
C LEU A 454 18.12 41.11 2.15
N MET A 455 19.12 41.98 2.28
CA MET A 455 18.90 43.38 2.72
C MET A 455 17.96 44.16 1.79
N THR A 456 17.72 43.64 0.58
CA THR A 456 16.82 44.19 -0.44
C THR A 456 15.43 43.53 -0.45
N ALA A 457 15.15 42.65 0.52
CA ALA A 457 13.92 41.91 0.65
C ALA A 457 13.26 42.18 2.02
N GLU A 458 11.93 42.10 2.06
CA GLU A 458 11.16 42.20 3.31
C GLU A 458 10.96 40.84 3.99
N LYS A 459 11.26 39.75 3.28
CA LYS A 459 10.93 38.38 3.68
C LYS A 459 12.16 37.47 3.64
N PRO A 460 12.31 36.56 4.62
CA PRO A 460 13.39 35.58 4.59
C PRO A 460 13.16 34.57 3.47
N PHE A 461 14.24 33.97 2.97
CA PHE A 461 14.16 33.01 1.86
C PHE A 461 14.75 31.65 2.20
N ALA A 462 15.67 31.57 3.18
CA ALA A 462 16.32 30.32 3.54
C ALA A 462 16.45 30.13 5.05
N LEU A 463 16.56 28.86 5.45
CA LEU A 463 16.67 28.43 6.83
C LEU A 463 17.73 27.32 6.93
N ILE A 464 18.69 27.47 7.84
CA ILE A 464 19.57 26.39 8.30
C ILE A 464 19.03 25.86 9.64
N LYS A 465 18.91 24.53 9.75
CA LYS A 465 18.58 23.84 11.00
C LYS A 465 19.68 22.83 11.35
N ILE A 466 20.44 23.11 12.41
CA ILE A 466 21.58 22.30 12.87
C ILE A 466 21.58 22.11 14.40
N GLY A 467 22.48 21.26 14.90
CA GLY A 467 22.56 20.89 16.32
C GLY A 467 22.95 22.06 17.23
N ASP A 468 23.91 22.87 16.81
CA ASP A 468 24.30 24.09 17.49
C ASP A 468 24.80 25.12 16.47
N ILE A 469 24.23 26.33 16.49
CA ILE A 469 24.57 27.43 15.58
C ILE A 469 25.75 28.27 16.09
N SER A 470 26.22 28.04 17.32
CA SER A 470 27.21 28.90 17.98
C SER A 470 28.55 28.96 17.23
N GLY A 471 29.04 27.82 16.71
CA GLY A 471 30.24 27.78 15.88
C GLY A 471 30.05 28.48 14.54
N TRP A 472 28.87 28.34 13.92
CA TRP A 472 28.54 29.04 12.68
C TRP A 472 28.54 30.57 12.84
N LEU A 473 27.92 31.08 13.91
CA LEU A 473 27.87 32.51 14.20
C LEU A 473 29.26 33.10 14.45
N LYS A 474 30.15 32.34 15.10
CA LYS A 474 31.48 32.82 15.48
C LYS A 474 32.48 32.72 14.33
N ASP A 475 32.54 31.58 13.66
CA ASP A 475 33.65 31.23 12.77
C ASP A 475 33.29 31.34 11.28
N LYS A 476 32.01 31.16 10.92
CA LYS A 476 31.58 31.08 9.50
C LYS A 476 30.86 32.34 9.00
N LEU A 477 30.14 32.99 9.90
CA LEU A 477 29.35 34.20 9.63
C LEU A 477 30.02 35.48 10.16
N GLU A 478 31.35 35.45 10.34
CA GLU A 478 32.11 36.64 10.69
C GLU A 478 31.96 37.72 9.60
N GLY A 479 31.56 38.93 9.99
CA GLY A 479 31.33 40.06 9.08
C GLY A 479 29.94 40.14 8.44
N TYR A 480 29.00 39.25 8.79
CA TYR A 480 27.59 39.36 8.41
C TYR A 480 26.82 40.27 9.38
N GLU A 481 25.77 40.92 8.87
CA GLU A 481 24.80 41.62 9.72
C GLU A 481 23.87 40.59 10.38
N ILE A 482 23.96 40.49 11.71
CA ILE A 482 23.20 39.54 12.52
C ILE A 482 22.18 40.31 13.33
N ASN A 483 20.90 40.11 13.04
CA ASN A 483 19.78 40.73 13.75
C ASN A 483 19.00 39.68 14.53
N GLU A 484 18.43 40.08 15.68
CA GLU A 484 17.54 39.21 16.45
C GLU A 484 16.08 39.41 16.01
N SER A 485 15.38 38.32 15.74
CA SER A 485 13.96 38.39 15.37
C SER A 485 13.12 38.79 16.59
N PHE A 486 12.13 39.66 16.36
CA PHE A 486 11.10 40.00 17.36
C PHE A 486 10.11 38.85 17.59
N GLU A 487 10.05 37.90 16.66
CA GLU A 487 9.19 36.72 16.75
C GLU A 487 9.91 35.60 17.51
N ASN A 488 9.36 35.22 18.67
CA ASN A 488 9.88 34.11 19.48
C ASN A 488 9.41 32.71 19.00
N GLU A 489 8.86 32.61 17.79
CA GLU A 489 8.41 31.34 17.21
C GLU A 489 9.45 30.75 16.24
N SER A 490 9.55 29.42 16.20
CA SER A 490 10.45 28.70 15.31
C SER A 490 9.93 28.73 13.86
N TYR A 491 10.73 29.30 12.95
CA TYR A 491 10.47 29.27 11.50
C TYR A 491 10.40 27.83 10.98
N PHE A 492 11.19 26.92 11.56
CA PHE A 492 11.15 25.50 11.23
C PHE A 492 9.80 24.86 11.58
N ARG A 493 9.22 25.17 12.75
CA ARG A 493 7.89 24.65 13.14
C ARG A 493 6.77 25.18 12.23
N GLN A 494 6.94 26.39 11.69
CA GLN A 494 5.98 27.02 10.80
C GLN A 494 6.17 26.64 9.32
N ILE A 495 7.15 25.79 8.98
CA ILE A 495 7.52 25.51 7.58
C ILE A 495 6.35 25.02 6.72
N ASN A 496 5.35 24.36 7.31
CA ASN A 496 4.17 23.83 6.60
C ASN A 496 2.99 24.79 6.53
N ARG A 497 3.06 25.97 7.15
CA ARG A 497 1.99 26.96 7.03
C ARG A 497 1.98 27.54 5.62
N ASP A 498 0.79 27.83 5.10
CA ASP A 498 0.59 28.39 3.76
C ASP A 498 1.30 29.76 3.57
N ASP A 499 1.51 30.49 4.67
CA ASP A 499 2.17 31.80 4.72
C ASP A 499 3.69 31.72 4.92
N SER A 500 4.27 30.51 4.99
CA SER A 500 5.72 30.35 5.10
C SER A 500 6.43 30.88 3.85
N ASP A 501 7.42 31.76 4.05
CA ASP A 501 8.19 32.39 2.97
C ASP A 501 9.54 31.68 2.70
N ILE A 502 9.90 30.68 3.50
CA ILE A 502 11.15 29.91 3.32
C ILE A 502 11.06 29.05 2.07
N ASN A 503 11.98 29.23 1.12
CA ASN A 503 12.08 28.48 -0.13
C ASN A 503 13.22 27.46 -0.15
N VAL A 504 14.26 27.69 0.66
CA VAL A 504 15.44 26.81 0.76
C VAL A 504 15.66 26.39 2.21
N LEU A 505 15.59 25.09 2.46
CA LEU A 505 15.81 24.51 3.77
C LEU A 505 17.08 23.66 3.73
N MET A 506 18.01 23.99 4.61
CA MET A 506 19.34 23.38 4.68
C MET A 506 19.55 22.71 6.02
N GLY A 507 20.08 21.49 6.01
CA GLY A 507 20.40 20.81 7.25
C GLY A 507 21.20 19.54 7.04
N SER A 508 21.69 18.99 8.14
CA SER A 508 22.66 17.89 8.14
C SER A 508 22.06 16.56 8.58
N ARG A 509 22.93 15.62 8.99
CA ARG A 509 22.51 14.33 9.51
C ARG A 509 21.62 14.43 10.77
N SER A 510 21.83 15.37 11.68
CA SER A 510 20.93 15.48 12.86
C SER A 510 19.53 16.01 12.52
N PHE A 511 19.37 16.58 11.32
CA PHE A 511 18.16 17.25 10.87
C PHE A 511 17.17 16.34 10.13
N TYR A 512 17.64 15.34 9.37
CA TYR A 512 16.76 14.55 8.50
C TYR A 512 15.73 13.67 9.25
N GLU A 513 16.01 13.32 10.50
CA GLU A 513 15.15 12.41 11.27
C GLU A 513 13.91 13.13 11.85
N GLY A 514 13.98 14.46 12.03
CA GLY A 514 12.95 15.24 12.71
C GLY A 514 12.12 16.19 11.83
N TRP A 515 12.35 16.25 10.52
CA TRP A 515 11.56 17.13 9.64
C TRP A 515 10.30 16.44 9.10
N ASP A 516 9.19 17.16 9.11
CA ASP A 516 7.91 16.74 8.58
C ASP A 516 7.39 17.86 7.68
N SER A 517 7.41 17.68 6.35
CA SER A 517 6.84 18.64 5.41
C SER A 517 6.37 18.01 4.11
N ASN A 518 5.24 18.50 3.58
CA ASN A 518 4.70 18.11 2.26
C ASN A 518 5.22 19.01 1.12
N ARG A 519 5.98 20.06 1.45
CA ARG A 519 6.50 21.09 0.54
C ARG A 519 7.68 20.69 -0.36
N PRO A 520 8.58 19.75 0.01
CA PRO A 520 9.74 19.48 -0.81
C PRO A 520 9.38 19.02 -2.22
N ASN A 521 9.90 19.73 -3.22
CA ASN A 521 9.83 19.31 -4.61
C ASN A 521 11.22 19.03 -5.18
N ILE A 522 12.28 19.50 -4.51
CA ILE A 522 13.66 19.23 -4.88
C ILE A 522 14.42 18.80 -3.64
N VAL A 523 15.17 17.70 -3.75
CA VAL A 523 16.13 17.25 -2.74
C VAL A 523 17.52 17.28 -3.35
N LEU A 524 18.43 18.04 -2.77
CA LEU A 524 19.82 18.13 -3.17
C LEU A 524 20.71 17.45 -2.13
N PHE A 525 21.38 16.37 -2.52
CA PHE A 525 22.33 15.65 -1.69
C PHE A 525 23.76 16.14 -1.90
N VAL A 526 24.38 16.65 -0.84
CA VAL A 526 25.78 17.10 -0.84
C VAL A 526 26.63 16.11 -0.03
N ASN A 527 27.48 15.36 -0.73
CA ASN A 527 28.50 14.47 -0.14
C ASN A 527 28.01 13.46 0.93
N ILE A 528 26.94 12.73 0.66
CA ILE A 528 26.21 11.87 1.62
C ILE A 528 26.99 10.68 2.23
N GLY A 529 28.20 10.38 1.74
CA GLY A 529 29.01 9.21 2.14
C GLY A 529 28.51 7.91 1.52
N VAL A 530 29.25 6.81 1.68
CA VAL A 530 28.92 5.49 1.08
C VAL A 530 28.62 4.43 2.14
N GLY A 531 27.67 3.52 1.88
CA GLY A 531 27.42 2.33 2.70
C GLY A 531 25.97 2.16 3.19
N SER A 532 25.75 1.23 4.14
CA SER A 532 24.41 0.92 4.66
C SER A 532 23.68 2.13 5.26
N ASP A 533 24.42 3.04 5.87
CA ASP A 533 23.85 4.24 6.50
C ASP A 533 23.42 5.27 5.45
N ALA A 534 24.15 5.37 4.33
CA ALA A 534 23.77 6.21 3.21
C ALA A 534 22.47 5.71 2.55
N LYS A 535 22.31 4.38 2.37
CA LYS A 535 21.05 3.80 1.89
C LYS A 535 19.85 4.17 2.77
N LYS A 536 20.00 4.00 4.09
CA LYS A 536 18.97 4.38 5.08
C LYS A 536 18.64 5.86 4.97
N PHE A 537 19.67 6.71 4.90
CA PHE A 537 19.54 8.16 4.80
C PHE A 537 18.79 8.59 3.53
N VAL A 538 19.13 8.02 2.38
CA VAL A 538 18.46 8.30 1.10
C VAL A 538 16.98 7.91 1.17
N LEU A 539 16.66 6.68 1.61
CA LEU A 539 15.27 6.20 1.65
C LEU A 539 14.40 7.00 2.63
N GLN A 540 14.95 7.44 3.76
CA GLN A 540 14.21 8.27 4.71
C GLN A 540 13.98 9.68 4.17
N SER A 541 15.01 10.30 3.61
CA SER A 541 14.95 11.67 3.10
C SER A 541 14.02 11.77 1.90
N VAL A 542 14.17 10.85 0.94
CA VAL A 542 13.29 10.76 -0.22
C VAL A 542 11.88 10.36 0.23
N GLY A 543 11.72 9.37 1.11
CA GLY A 543 10.42 8.95 1.64
C GLY A 543 9.63 10.06 2.35
N ARG A 544 10.31 10.98 3.03
CA ARG A 544 9.67 12.18 3.59
C ARG A 544 9.39 13.24 2.51
N GLY A 545 10.29 13.41 1.55
CA GLY A 545 10.16 14.37 0.44
C GLY A 545 9.03 14.06 -0.54
N VAL A 546 8.68 12.79 -0.71
CA VAL A 546 7.63 12.38 -1.66
C VAL A 546 6.21 12.63 -1.15
N ARG A 547 6.01 13.10 0.08
CA ARG A 547 4.66 13.32 0.60
C ARG A 547 3.91 14.31 -0.27
N ILE A 548 2.66 13.98 -0.59
CA ILE A 548 1.79 14.80 -1.42
C ILE A 548 0.48 15.10 -0.70
N GLU A 549 0.01 16.33 -0.88
CA GLU A 549 -1.28 16.79 -0.38
C GLU A 549 -1.79 17.89 -1.32
N PRO A 550 -2.43 17.54 -2.45
CA PRO A 550 -2.94 18.55 -3.39
C PRO A 550 -4.03 19.41 -2.77
N GLN A 551 -4.81 18.85 -1.85
CA GLN A 551 -5.82 19.54 -1.06
C GLN A 551 -5.71 19.08 0.39
N LYS A 552 -6.04 19.96 1.35
CA LYS A 552 -5.96 19.68 2.78
C LYS A 552 -6.63 18.33 3.13
N ASN A 553 -5.90 17.48 3.85
CA ASN A 553 -6.26 16.11 4.25
C ASN A 553 -6.43 15.10 3.10
N LYS A 554 -6.15 15.47 1.85
CA LYS A 554 -6.21 14.58 0.68
C LYS A 554 -4.80 14.21 0.23
N ARG A 555 -4.36 12.99 0.60
CA ARG A 555 -2.97 12.53 0.42
C ARG A 555 -2.77 11.61 -0.79
N LYS A 556 -3.48 11.89 -1.89
CA LYS A 556 -3.27 11.24 -3.19
C LYS A 556 -3.08 12.29 -4.27
N ARG A 557 -2.38 11.94 -5.36
CA ARG A 557 -2.28 12.77 -6.57
C ARG A 557 -3.65 13.14 -7.11
N ILE A 558 -3.73 14.28 -7.77
CA ILE A 558 -5.02 14.88 -8.16
C ILE A 558 -5.83 14.02 -9.13
N LEU A 559 -5.15 13.28 -10.03
CA LEU A 559 -5.81 12.32 -10.94
C LEU A 559 -6.45 11.16 -10.15
N ASN A 560 -5.77 10.66 -9.12
CA ASN A 560 -6.31 9.62 -8.26
C ASN A 560 -7.51 10.11 -7.43
N LEU A 561 -7.49 11.37 -6.99
CA LEU A 561 -8.62 11.99 -6.29
C LEU A 561 -9.83 12.22 -7.20
N PHE A 562 -9.60 12.57 -8.47
CA PHE A 562 -10.64 12.68 -9.50
C PHE A 562 -11.29 11.31 -9.81
N ASN A 563 -10.49 10.25 -9.85
CA ASN A 563 -10.95 8.88 -10.12
C ASN A 563 -11.57 8.17 -8.90
N ALA A 564 -11.53 8.78 -7.71
CA ALA A 564 -12.11 8.19 -6.50
C ALA A 564 -13.64 8.09 -6.60
N ILE A 565 -14.25 7.14 -5.86
CA ILE A 565 -15.70 6.97 -5.80
C ILE A 565 -16.13 7.03 -4.31
N PRO A 566 -16.90 8.06 -3.90
CA PRO A 566 -17.33 9.22 -4.69
C PRO A 566 -16.15 10.12 -5.09
N LYS A 567 -16.32 10.89 -6.18
CA LYS A 567 -15.29 11.84 -6.67
C LYS A 567 -14.93 12.81 -5.55
N GLU A 568 -13.64 12.94 -5.25
CA GLU A 568 -13.16 13.87 -4.22
C GLU A 568 -12.83 15.26 -4.80
N ILE A 569 -12.72 15.37 -6.12
CA ILE A 569 -12.43 16.59 -6.87
C ILE A 569 -13.40 16.74 -8.04
N ASP A 570 -13.90 17.96 -8.21
CA ASP A 570 -14.82 18.31 -9.29
C ASP A 570 -14.12 18.28 -10.66
N GLU A 571 -14.87 17.87 -11.69
CA GLU A 571 -14.38 17.74 -13.06
C GLU A 571 -13.90 19.07 -13.66
N GLU A 572 -14.62 20.17 -13.39
CA GLU A 572 -14.25 21.51 -13.84
C GLU A 572 -12.90 21.97 -13.23
N LEU A 573 -12.67 21.67 -11.95
CA LEU A 573 -11.42 22.03 -11.29
C LEU A 573 -10.27 21.21 -11.87
N PHE A 574 -10.48 19.89 -12.03
CA PHE A 574 -9.48 18.99 -12.60
C PHE A 574 -9.09 19.40 -14.03
N ASP A 575 -10.03 19.72 -14.89
CA ASP A 575 -9.77 20.12 -16.28
C ASP A 575 -8.90 21.39 -16.39
N LYS A 576 -9.10 22.36 -15.49
CA LYS A 576 -8.31 23.60 -15.47
C LYS A 576 -6.87 23.38 -15.03
N VAL A 577 -6.60 22.39 -14.18
CA VAL A 577 -5.27 22.19 -13.57
C VAL A 577 -4.49 21.03 -14.14
N LYS A 578 -5.12 19.99 -14.72
CA LYS A 578 -4.49 18.71 -15.11
C LYS A 578 -3.21 18.82 -15.95
N GLN A 579 -3.08 19.86 -16.78
CA GLN A 579 -1.89 20.06 -17.62
C GLN A 579 -0.70 20.68 -16.87
N ASN A 580 -0.91 21.23 -15.67
CA ASN A 580 0.04 22.03 -14.93
C ASN A 580 0.55 21.36 -13.64
N VAL A 581 0.00 20.20 -13.25
CA VAL A 581 0.26 19.59 -11.93
C VAL A 581 1.55 18.79 -11.86
N LEU A 582 2.02 18.23 -12.98
CA LEU A 582 3.17 17.32 -13.01
C LEU A 582 4.41 17.85 -12.27
N PRO A 583 4.83 19.14 -12.41
CA PRO A 583 5.98 19.67 -11.66
C PRO A 583 5.76 19.73 -10.14
N LEU A 584 4.53 19.92 -9.66
CA LEU A 584 4.19 19.98 -8.24
C LEU A 584 4.00 18.59 -7.63
N GLU A 585 3.56 17.63 -8.44
CA GLU A 585 3.43 16.23 -8.06
C GLU A 585 4.72 15.43 -8.26
N SER A 586 5.84 16.09 -8.58
CA SER A 586 7.16 15.48 -8.76
C SER A 586 8.15 15.92 -7.69
N LEU A 587 8.98 14.98 -7.25
CA LEU A 587 10.17 15.16 -6.42
C LEU A 587 11.42 14.93 -7.29
N PHE A 588 12.23 15.97 -7.45
CA PHE A 588 13.47 15.92 -8.21
C PHE A 588 14.66 15.75 -7.27
N VAL A 589 15.43 14.70 -7.46
CA VAL A 589 16.59 14.37 -6.63
C VAL A 589 17.87 14.66 -7.40
N PHE A 590 18.70 15.54 -6.83
CA PHE A 590 20.02 15.91 -7.35
C PHE A 590 21.11 15.52 -6.36
N GLY A 591 22.34 15.38 -6.85
CA GLY A 591 23.50 15.06 -6.03
C GLY A 591 24.74 15.78 -6.55
N THR A 592 25.61 16.22 -5.65
CA THR A 592 26.85 16.96 -6.02
C THR A 592 28.05 16.06 -6.30
N ASN A 593 27.84 14.75 -6.43
CA ASN A 593 28.86 13.75 -6.74
C ASN A 593 28.22 12.56 -7.48
N ALA A 594 28.89 12.02 -8.49
CA ALA A 594 28.41 10.89 -9.30
C ALA A 594 28.23 9.59 -8.50
N GLU A 595 29.10 9.31 -7.53
CA GLU A 595 29.00 8.14 -6.64
C GLU A 595 27.74 8.20 -5.78
N ASN A 596 27.43 9.37 -5.20
CA ASN A 596 26.19 9.60 -4.45
C ASN A 596 24.96 9.29 -5.30
N LEU A 597 24.91 9.81 -6.53
CA LEU A 597 23.77 9.57 -7.43
C LEU A 597 23.64 8.09 -7.82
N ARG A 598 24.74 7.39 -8.09
CA ARG A 598 24.70 5.94 -8.37
C ARG A 598 24.14 5.16 -7.17
N GLU A 599 24.55 5.51 -5.96
CA GLU A 599 24.06 4.87 -4.74
C GLU A 599 22.58 5.17 -4.49
N ILE A 600 22.15 6.42 -4.72
CA ILE A 600 20.72 6.80 -4.64
C ILE A 600 19.90 5.97 -5.62
N ILE A 601 20.33 5.89 -6.88
CA ILE A 601 19.63 5.12 -7.93
C ILE A 601 19.59 3.63 -7.57
N ALA A 602 20.71 3.05 -7.13
CA ALA A 602 20.77 1.65 -6.74
C ALA A 602 19.86 1.35 -5.54
N THR A 603 19.81 2.26 -4.56
CA THR A 603 18.98 2.13 -3.36
C THR A 603 17.50 2.19 -3.71
N LEU A 604 17.08 3.19 -4.50
CA LEU A 604 15.69 3.30 -4.93
C LEU A 604 15.29 2.13 -5.82
N LYS A 605 16.13 1.70 -6.77
CA LYS A 605 15.82 0.53 -7.61
C LYS A 605 15.70 -0.76 -6.82
N ALA A 606 16.39 -0.92 -5.70
CA ALA A 606 16.27 -2.09 -4.84
C ALA A 606 14.90 -2.20 -4.13
N GLU A 607 14.18 -1.08 -3.96
CA GLU A 607 12.81 -1.07 -3.44
C GLU A 607 11.79 -1.62 -4.45
N LYS A 608 12.11 -1.56 -5.76
CA LYS A 608 11.24 -2.05 -6.83
C LYS A 608 11.38 -3.58 -6.93
N GLN A 609 10.56 -4.29 -6.16
CA GLN A 609 10.55 -5.76 -6.16
C GLN A 609 9.76 -6.35 -7.32
N ASP A 610 8.69 -5.67 -7.74
CA ASP A 610 7.78 -6.15 -8.77
C ASP A 610 7.92 -5.30 -10.04
N LYS A 611 8.08 -5.93 -11.20
CA LYS A 611 8.01 -5.25 -12.50
C LYS A 611 6.63 -5.46 -13.11
N ASN A 612 5.96 -4.38 -13.49
CA ASN A 612 4.66 -4.46 -14.13
C ASN A 612 4.80 -5.03 -15.57
N LEU A 613 4.12 -6.13 -15.86
CA LEU A 613 3.99 -6.72 -17.19
C LEU A 613 2.72 -6.25 -17.92
N GLY A 614 1.84 -5.49 -17.26
CA GLY A 614 0.55 -5.08 -17.78
C GLY A 614 0.58 -4.37 -19.14
N GLU A 615 1.65 -3.62 -19.44
CA GLU A 615 1.84 -2.95 -20.74
C GLU A 615 2.08 -3.93 -21.90
N ALA A 616 2.50 -5.16 -21.60
CA ALA A 616 2.72 -6.19 -22.61
C ALA A 616 1.40 -6.78 -23.13
N PHE A 617 0.33 -6.66 -22.36
CA PHE A 617 -1.02 -7.11 -22.71
C PHE A 617 -1.78 -6.01 -23.45
N ILE A 618 -2.65 -6.41 -24.38
CA ILE A 618 -3.54 -5.50 -25.10
C ILE A 618 -4.98 -5.97 -25.02
N VAL A 619 -5.92 -5.02 -25.08
CA VAL A 619 -7.32 -5.35 -25.38
C VAL A 619 -7.35 -5.93 -26.78
N ASN A 620 -8.10 -7.02 -26.96
CA ASN A 620 -8.18 -7.72 -28.23
C ASN A 620 -8.75 -6.79 -29.33
N PRO A 621 -8.04 -6.59 -30.45
CA PRO A 621 -8.53 -5.77 -31.56
C PRO A 621 -9.87 -6.25 -32.12
N GLU A 622 -10.17 -7.56 -32.03
CA GLU A 622 -11.46 -8.10 -32.49
C GLU A 622 -12.66 -7.64 -31.67
N ARG A 623 -12.45 -6.94 -30.56
CA ARG A 623 -13.50 -6.25 -29.80
C ARG A 623 -14.12 -5.12 -30.62
N GLU A 624 -13.36 -4.47 -31.50
CA GLU A 624 -13.82 -3.27 -32.21
C GLU A 624 -15.07 -3.59 -33.06
N GLY A 625 -16.18 -2.93 -32.74
CA GLY A 625 -17.49 -3.19 -33.36
C GLY A 625 -18.36 -4.27 -32.69
N LYS A 626 -17.89 -4.91 -31.60
CA LYS A 626 -18.66 -5.87 -30.79
C LYS A 626 -19.14 -5.20 -29.49
N LEU A 627 -20.44 -5.30 -29.21
CA LEU A 627 -21.07 -4.72 -28.02
C LEU A 627 -20.88 -5.67 -26.83
N LEU A 628 -20.04 -5.31 -25.84
CA LEU A 628 -19.85 -6.09 -24.62
C LEU A 628 -20.61 -5.44 -23.47
N LEU A 629 -21.58 -6.14 -22.88
CA LEU A 629 -22.46 -5.59 -21.84
C LEU A 629 -22.17 -6.16 -20.44
N ILE A 630 -22.23 -5.29 -19.43
CA ILE A 630 -22.12 -5.64 -18.01
C ILE A 630 -23.31 -5.09 -17.21
N PRO A 631 -23.76 -5.77 -16.15
CA PRO A 631 -24.82 -5.28 -15.29
C PRO A 631 -24.32 -4.18 -14.35
N VAL A 632 -25.13 -3.13 -14.15
CA VAL A 632 -24.89 -2.06 -13.18
C VAL A 632 -25.99 -2.07 -12.12
N TYR A 633 -25.60 -1.86 -10.87
CA TYR A 633 -26.49 -1.91 -9.72
C TYR A 633 -26.50 -0.59 -8.96
N ARG A 634 -27.63 -0.29 -8.33
CA ARG A 634 -27.79 0.86 -7.44
C ARG A 634 -28.33 0.42 -6.08
N ASP A 635 -28.05 1.22 -5.06
CA ASP A 635 -28.61 0.99 -3.74
C ASP A 635 -30.12 1.30 -3.75
N SER A 636 -30.90 0.36 -3.21
CA SER A 636 -32.33 0.53 -3.02
C SER A 636 -32.60 1.40 -1.79
N LYS A 637 -33.76 2.06 -1.79
CA LYS A 637 -34.33 2.69 -0.59
C LYS A 637 -34.90 1.66 0.40
N ARG A 638 -34.99 0.39 -0.02
CA ARG A 638 -35.46 -0.73 0.80
C ARG A 638 -34.29 -1.44 1.46
N ILE A 639 -34.51 -1.84 2.71
CA ILE A 639 -33.58 -2.70 3.44
C ILE A 639 -33.90 -4.17 3.14
N PHE A 640 -32.90 -5.03 3.22
CA PHE A 640 -33.02 -6.47 2.95
C PHE A 640 -34.12 -7.12 3.81
N ALA A 641 -34.28 -6.67 5.05
CA ALA A 641 -35.34 -7.11 5.96
C ALA A 641 -36.78 -6.76 5.51
N GLU A 642 -36.97 -5.91 4.50
CA GLU A 642 -38.31 -5.60 3.95
C GLU A 642 -38.73 -6.51 2.79
N GLU A 643 -37.91 -7.50 2.45
CA GLU A 643 -38.25 -8.49 1.44
C GLU A 643 -39.39 -9.41 1.89
N LYS A 644 -40.08 -10.01 0.92
CA LYS A 644 -41.21 -10.92 1.23
C LYS A 644 -40.74 -12.14 2.02
N GLU A 645 -39.57 -12.66 1.68
CA GLU A 645 -38.90 -13.78 2.34
C GLU A 645 -37.43 -13.39 2.56
N PRO A 646 -37.12 -12.63 3.62
CA PRO A 646 -35.74 -12.26 3.90
C PRO A 646 -34.95 -13.51 4.32
N GLN A 647 -33.68 -13.55 3.96
CA GLN A 647 -32.81 -14.61 4.46
C GLN A 647 -32.65 -14.45 5.97
N LYS A 648 -32.96 -15.51 6.71
CA LYS A 648 -32.96 -15.49 8.18
C LYS A 648 -31.56 -15.34 8.74
N TYR A 649 -31.43 -14.58 9.82
CA TYR A 649 -30.18 -14.40 10.58
C TYR A 649 -29.97 -15.59 11.53
N PRO A 650 -28.86 -16.34 11.41
CA PRO A 650 -28.58 -17.47 12.29
C PRO A 650 -28.17 -16.99 13.68
N ILE A 651 -28.85 -17.49 14.72
CA ILE A 651 -28.61 -17.11 16.11
C ILE A 651 -28.99 -18.26 17.05
N SER A 652 -28.26 -18.46 18.15
CA SER A 652 -28.67 -19.45 19.14
C SER A 652 -29.93 -18.97 19.88
N SER A 653 -30.74 -19.91 20.38
CA SER A 653 -31.95 -19.55 21.15
C SER A 653 -31.61 -18.78 22.44
N GLU A 654 -30.46 -19.06 23.04
CA GLU A 654 -29.98 -18.42 24.26
C GLU A 654 -29.51 -16.98 23.97
N ASP A 655 -28.72 -16.79 22.92
CA ASP A 655 -28.24 -15.50 22.46
C ASP A 655 -29.39 -14.58 22.05
N PHE A 656 -30.37 -15.11 21.32
CA PHE A 656 -31.57 -14.38 20.95
C PHE A 656 -32.33 -13.91 22.19
N GLY A 657 -32.52 -14.79 23.17
CA GLY A 657 -33.23 -14.47 24.41
C GLY A 657 -32.55 -13.35 25.20
N ILE A 658 -31.24 -13.46 25.43
CA ILE A 658 -30.47 -12.46 26.18
C ILE A 658 -30.42 -11.14 25.42
N THR A 659 -30.23 -11.18 24.09
CA THR A 659 -30.16 -9.97 23.24
C THR A 659 -31.50 -9.24 23.18
N SER A 660 -32.60 -9.96 23.05
CA SER A 660 -33.95 -9.37 23.06
C SER A 660 -34.27 -8.68 24.38
N GLN A 661 -33.91 -9.31 25.51
CA GLN A 661 -34.02 -8.70 26.84
C GLN A 661 -33.13 -7.47 27.00
N PHE A 662 -31.89 -7.55 26.50
CA PHE A 662 -30.92 -6.45 26.53
C PHE A 662 -31.41 -5.24 25.71
N TYR A 663 -31.95 -5.47 24.51
CA TYR A 663 -32.57 -4.41 23.71
C TYR A 663 -33.79 -3.79 24.42
N GLY A 664 -34.62 -4.62 25.05
CA GLY A 664 -35.73 -4.16 25.89
C GLY A 664 -35.29 -3.29 27.08
N PHE A 665 -34.15 -3.62 27.69
CA PHE A 665 -33.56 -2.84 28.78
C PHE A 665 -32.99 -1.48 28.32
N LEU A 666 -32.27 -1.44 27.19
CA LEU A 666 -31.73 -0.20 26.64
C LEU A 666 -32.85 0.77 26.22
N GLY A 667 -33.86 0.26 25.52
CA GLY A 667 -34.89 1.06 24.89
C GLY A 667 -34.40 1.90 23.70
N ASP A 668 -35.34 2.42 22.90
CA ASP A 668 -35.07 3.01 21.58
C ASP A 668 -34.08 4.16 21.61
N LYS A 669 -34.20 5.07 22.59
CA LYS A 669 -33.39 6.30 22.62
C LYS A 669 -31.92 6.00 22.89
N ILE A 670 -31.65 5.06 23.82
CA ILE A 670 -30.29 4.68 24.17
C ILE A 670 -29.70 3.81 23.06
N ALA A 671 -30.48 2.88 22.50
CA ALA A 671 -30.05 2.07 21.36
C ALA A 671 -29.69 2.96 20.14
N LEU A 672 -30.52 3.96 19.82
CA LEU A 672 -30.25 4.90 18.74
C LEU A 672 -28.97 5.70 18.98
N ALA A 673 -28.77 6.21 20.20
CA ALA A 673 -27.58 7.01 20.53
C ALA A 673 -26.30 6.19 20.59
N LYS A 674 -26.37 4.92 21.02
CA LYS A 674 -25.21 4.04 21.18
C LYS A 674 -24.76 3.44 19.85
N TYR A 675 -25.70 2.98 19.02
CA TYR A 675 -25.42 2.23 17.79
C TYR A 675 -25.53 3.07 16.51
N ASP A 676 -25.99 4.32 16.61
CA ASP A 676 -26.14 5.26 15.48
C ASP A 676 -26.90 4.68 14.26
N CYS A 677 -27.90 3.83 14.52
CA CYS A 677 -28.63 3.12 13.47
C CYS A 677 -29.74 3.98 12.83
N GLU A 678 -30.10 3.71 11.57
CA GLU A 678 -31.21 4.43 10.92
C GLU A 678 -32.53 4.17 11.68
N VAL A 679 -33.38 5.19 11.85
CA VAL A 679 -34.68 5.09 12.54
C VAL A 679 -35.56 3.96 11.99
N LYS A 680 -35.42 3.68 10.69
CA LYS A 680 -36.10 2.60 9.99
C LYS A 680 -35.65 1.21 10.47
N VAL A 681 -34.35 1.03 10.68
CA VAL A 681 -33.75 -0.21 11.20
C VAL A 681 -34.22 -0.43 12.63
N LEU A 682 -34.22 0.61 13.46
CA LEU A 682 -34.68 0.52 14.85
C LEU A 682 -36.13 0.03 14.96
N LYS A 683 -37.02 0.52 14.08
CA LYS A 683 -38.40 0.01 14.00
C LYS A 683 -38.45 -1.46 13.57
N LYS A 684 -37.62 -1.87 12.61
CA LYS A 684 -37.54 -3.26 12.18
C LYS A 684 -36.93 -4.19 13.22
N THR A 685 -36.03 -3.72 14.08
CA THR A 685 -35.48 -4.52 15.19
C THR A 685 -36.56 -4.91 16.19
N LYS A 686 -37.53 -4.02 16.45
CA LYS A 686 -38.70 -4.38 17.27
C LYS A 686 -39.54 -5.45 16.62
N GLU A 687 -39.90 -5.23 15.35
CA GLU A 687 -40.70 -6.18 14.57
C GLU A 687 -39.99 -7.53 14.46
N SER A 688 -38.66 -7.56 14.30
CA SER A 688 -37.92 -8.80 14.17
C SER A 688 -37.94 -9.63 15.44
N PHE A 689 -37.80 -9.01 16.62
CA PHE A 689 -37.91 -9.71 17.90
C PHE A 689 -39.33 -10.24 18.17
N GLU A 690 -40.37 -9.61 17.63
CA GLU A 690 -41.76 -10.08 17.71
C GLU A 690 -42.04 -11.22 16.71
N GLU A 691 -41.66 -11.04 15.43
CA GLU A 691 -41.84 -12.01 14.34
C GLU A 691 -40.62 -12.93 14.17
N LYS A 692 -40.18 -13.56 15.28
CA LYS A 692 -38.89 -14.28 15.33
C LYS A 692 -38.67 -15.30 14.19
N GLU A 693 -39.71 -16.05 13.82
CA GLU A 693 -39.63 -17.12 12.82
C GLU A 693 -39.39 -16.61 11.40
N LYS A 694 -39.67 -15.34 11.13
CA LYS A 694 -39.50 -14.72 9.81
C LYS A 694 -38.07 -14.22 9.61
N TYR A 695 -37.45 -13.72 10.67
CA TYR A 695 -36.17 -13.01 10.58
C TYR A 695 -34.98 -13.80 11.10
N TYR A 696 -35.19 -14.82 11.93
CA TYR A 696 -34.12 -15.57 12.60
C TYR A 696 -34.24 -17.06 12.33
N ASP A 697 -33.08 -17.71 12.12
CA ASP A 697 -32.96 -19.16 12.22
C ASP A 697 -32.24 -19.51 13.52
N PHE A 698 -32.67 -20.60 14.14
CA PHE A 698 -32.09 -21.09 15.39
C PHE A 698 -31.17 -22.29 15.16
N CYS A 699 -30.49 -22.33 14.01
CA CYS A 699 -29.61 -23.43 13.65
C CYS A 699 -28.25 -23.36 14.36
N GLU A 700 -27.83 -22.18 14.82
CA GLU A 700 -26.60 -22.00 15.57
C GLU A 700 -26.71 -22.62 16.97
N ARG A 701 -25.78 -23.53 17.27
CA ARG A 701 -25.76 -24.23 18.56
C ARG A 701 -24.83 -23.57 19.56
N ASN A 702 -23.84 -22.81 19.09
CA ASN A 702 -22.88 -22.15 19.96
C ASN A 702 -23.37 -20.75 20.30
N SER A 703 -23.63 -20.54 21.59
CA SER A 703 -24.00 -19.23 22.12
C SER A 703 -22.74 -18.41 22.42
N LEU A 704 -22.72 -17.16 21.99
CA LEU A 704 -21.65 -16.20 22.27
C LEU A 704 -21.84 -15.53 23.64
N PHE A 705 -23.08 -15.45 24.13
CA PHE A 705 -23.48 -14.77 25.37
C PHE A 705 -23.08 -13.27 25.41
N GLU A 706 -22.92 -12.64 24.23
CA GLU A 706 -22.50 -11.25 24.07
C GLU A 706 -23.63 -10.40 23.45
N PRO A 707 -24.66 -10.02 24.23
CA PRO A 707 -25.85 -9.37 23.69
C PRO A 707 -25.57 -8.02 23.02
N GLU A 708 -24.53 -7.30 23.45
CA GLU A 708 -24.13 -6.04 22.82
C GLU A 708 -23.64 -6.23 21.38
N LEU A 709 -22.78 -7.24 21.15
CA LEU A 709 -22.24 -7.59 19.84
C LEU A 709 -23.32 -8.17 18.93
N ILE A 710 -24.17 -9.03 19.48
CA ILE A 710 -25.25 -9.66 18.73
C ILE A 710 -26.28 -8.61 18.31
N LEU A 711 -26.62 -7.66 19.20
CA LEU A 711 -27.52 -6.57 18.87
C LEU A 711 -26.96 -5.69 17.75
N ASP A 712 -25.67 -5.37 17.79
CA ASP A 712 -24.97 -4.63 16.72
C ASP A 712 -25.10 -5.35 15.37
N ARG A 713 -24.81 -6.64 15.34
CA ARG A 713 -24.96 -7.49 14.14
C ARG A 713 -26.39 -7.60 13.64
N ILE A 714 -27.37 -7.59 14.55
CA ILE A 714 -28.79 -7.54 14.18
C ILE A 714 -29.13 -6.20 13.54
N PHE A 715 -28.60 -5.08 14.06
CA PHE A 715 -28.76 -3.79 13.41
C PHE A 715 -28.10 -3.77 12.03
N ASP A 716 -26.89 -4.33 11.88
CA ASP A 716 -26.23 -4.45 10.58
C ASP A 716 -27.07 -5.28 9.61
N TYR A 717 -27.52 -6.47 10.03
CA TYR A 717 -28.39 -7.36 9.24
C TYR A 717 -29.67 -6.66 8.77
N LEU A 718 -30.36 -5.98 9.68
CA LEU A 718 -31.61 -5.27 9.36
C LEU A 718 -31.35 -3.98 8.57
N GLY A 719 -30.16 -3.40 8.70
CA GLY A 719 -29.69 -2.20 8.03
C GLY A 719 -29.12 -2.45 6.64
N VAL A 720 -28.92 -3.71 6.24
CA VAL A 720 -28.41 -4.06 4.92
C VAL A 720 -29.28 -3.44 3.83
N LYS A 721 -28.70 -2.55 3.04
CA LYS A 721 -29.35 -1.96 1.88
C LYS A 721 -29.36 -2.98 0.75
N SER A 722 -30.52 -3.23 0.18
CA SER A 722 -30.64 -4.09 -0.99
C SER A 722 -30.01 -3.43 -2.20
N LYS A 723 -29.28 -4.19 -3.03
CA LYS A 723 -28.88 -3.73 -4.37
C LYS A 723 -29.92 -4.15 -5.41
N GLU A 724 -30.34 -3.19 -6.23
CA GLU A 724 -31.25 -3.42 -7.35
C GLU A 724 -30.50 -3.24 -8.67
N PHE A 725 -30.85 -4.07 -9.66
CA PHE A 725 -30.38 -3.89 -11.03
C PHE A 725 -30.91 -2.57 -11.59
N GLU A 726 -30.00 -1.75 -12.13
CA GLU A 726 -30.33 -0.47 -12.75
C GLU A 726 -30.45 -0.61 -14.27
N LYS A 727 -29.37 -1.05 -14.92
CA LYS A 727 -29.29 -1.19 -16.38
C LYS A 727 -28.08 -2.04 -16.79
N PHE A 728 -28.08 -2.48 -18.05
CA PHE A 728 -26.85 -2.91 -18.71
C PHE A 728 -26.10 -1.69 -19.25
N LYS A 729 -24.78 -1.69 -19.05
CA LYS A 729 -23.84 -0.69 -19.60
C LYS A 729 -22.87 -1.41 -20.53
N GLU A 730 -22.39 -0.71 -21.56
CA GLU A 730 -21.25 -1.16 -22.34
C GLU A 730 -19.98 -1.18 -21.47
N LEU A 731 -19.19 -2.25 -21.63
CA LEU A 731 -17.91 -2.43 -20.96
C LEU A 731 -16.92 -1.37 -21.46
N GLU A 732 -16.26 -0.67 -20.55
CA GLU A 732 -15.24 0.35 -20.84
C GLU A 732 -13.90 -0.05 -20.22
N ASN A 733 -13.79 0.07 -18.89
CA ASN A 733 -12.58 -0.13 -18.10
C ASN A 733 -12.84 -0.90 -16.79
N GLU A 734 -13.89 -1.72 -16.73
CA GLU A 734 -14.26 -2.49 -15.55
C GLU A 734 -13.47 -3.81 -15.43
N ILE A 735 -12.86 -4.30 -16.52
CA ILE A 735 -11.93 -5.44 -16.52
C ILE A 735 -10.52 -4.92 -16.79
N VAL A 736 -9.68 -4.91 -15.76
CA VAL A 736 -8.35 -4.26 -15.77
C VAL A 736 -7.25 -5.08 -15.11
N HIS A 737 -7.56 -6.25 -14.53
CA HIS A 737 -6.56 -7.08 -13.85
C HIS A 737 -5.32 -7.38 -14.70
N PHE A 738 -5.51 -7.65 -16.01
CA PHE A 738 -4.41 -7.90 -16.94
C PHE A 738 -3.42 -6.72 -17.06
N LYS A 739 -3.86 -5.47 -16.83
CA LYS A 739 -3.00 -4.27 -16.80
C LYS A 739 -2.17 -4.15 -15.54
N LYS A 740 -2.46 -4.96 -14.51
CA LYS A 740 -1.79 -4.96 -13.21
C LYS A 740 -1.02 -6.27 -12.94
N VAL A 741 -0.85 -7.12 -13.96
CA VAL A 741 0.01 -8.31 -13.87
C VAL A 741 1.45 -7.87 -13.59
N ARG A 742 2.03 -8.37 -12.52
CA ARG A 742 3.36 -8.06 -12.00
C ARG A 742 4.22 -9.31 -11.98
N PHE A 743 5.52 -9.12 -12.20
CA PHE A 743 6.52 -10.17 -12.16
C PHE A 743 7.56 -9.86 -11.09
N SER A 744 7.69 -10.76 -10.12
CA SER A 744 8.50 -10.54 -8.90
C SER A 744 9.96 -10.99 -9.03
N ASP A 745 10.42 -11.43 -10.21
CA ASP A 745 11.81 -11.83 -10.46
C ASP A 745 12.52 -10.91 -11.46
N GLY A 746 13.63 -10.29 -11.07
CA GLY A 746 14.33 -9.31 -11.89
C GLY A 746 15.09 -9.91 -13.08
N ASN A 747 15.51 -11.18 -12.99
CA ASN A 747 16.49 -11.78 -13.90
C ASN A 747 15.91 -12.29 -15.22
N LYS A 748 14.66 -12.80 -15.21
CA LYS A 748 13.97 -13.32 -16.40
C LYS A 748 12.87 -12.41 -16.94
N TYR A 749 12.74 -11.19 -16.39
CA TYR A 749 11.70 -10.25 -16.79
C TYR A 749 11.71 -9.95 -18.30
N GLU A 750 12.88 -9.68 -18.88
CA GLU A 750 12.99 -9.42 -20.32
C GLU A 750 12.66 -10.67 -21.15
N GLU A 751 12.93 -11.87 -20.61
CA GLU A 751 12.62 -13.13 -21.29
C GLU A 751 11.10 -13.37 -21.34
N ILE A 752 10.40 -13.24 -20.21
CA ILE A 752 8.95 -13.42 -20.17
C ILE A 752 8.23 -12.30 -20.95
N LYS A 753 8.69 -11.05 -20.83
CA LYS A 753 8.15 -9.93 -21.61
C LYS A 753 8.29 -10.18 -23.11
N ARG A 754 9.47 -10.64 -23.57
CA ARG A 754 9.68 -11.00 -24.98
C ARG A 754 8.74 -12.11 -25.44
N LYS A 755 8.54 -13.16 -24.63
CA LYS A 755 7.60 -14.24 -24.97
C LYS A 755 6.15 -13.75 -25.05
N ILE A 756 5.72 -12.90 -24.12
CA ILE A 756 4.40 -12.25 -24.17
C ILE A 756 4.25 -11.44 -25.46
N GLU A 757 5.26 -10.64 -25.83
CA GLU A 757 5.25 -9.86 -27.07
C GLU A 757 5.26 -10.74 -28.33
N GLU A 758 5.95 -11.87 -28.32
CA GLU A 758 5.96 -12.84 -29.42
C GLU A 758 4.57 -13.47 -29.62
N VAL A 759 3.91 -13.92 -28.55
CA VAL A 759 2.56 -14.49 -28.62
C VAL A 759 1.53 -13.41 -28.96
N ARG A 760 1.71 -12.17 -28.51
CA ARG A 760 0.85 -11.04 -28.89
C ARG A 760 0.85 -10.79 -30.40
N ARG A 761 1.99 -10.93 -31.08
CA ARG A 761 2.11 -10.75 -32.55
C ARG A 761 1.60 -11.94 -33.36
N TYR A 762 1.00 -12.94 -32.70
CA TYR A 762 0.46 -14.13 -33.37
C TYR A 762 -0.53 -13.82 -34.51
N PRO A 763 -1.53 -12.93 -34.38
CA PRO A 763 -2.50 -12.68 -35.46
C PRO A 763 -1.87 -12.09 -36.72
N GLU A 764 -0.85 -11.24 -36.56
CA GLU A 764 -0.12 -10.61 -37.66
C GLU A 764 0.70 -11.65 -38.41
N ARG A 765 1.43 -12.50 -37.69
CA ARG A 765 2.21 -13.59 -38.27
C ARG A 765 1.34 -14.69 -38.87
N GLN A 766 0.19 -14.99 -38.29
CA GLN A 766 -0.76 -15.96 -38.85
C GLN A 766 -1.30 -15.46 -40.19
N LYS A 767 -1.68 -14.18 -40.30
CA LYS A 767 -2.07 -13.58 -41.59
C LYS A 767 -0.94 -13.59 -42.63
N GLU A 768 0.32 -13.47 -42.21
CA GLU A 768 1.48 -13.61 -43.11
C GLU A 768 1.68 -15.07 -43.56
N LEU A 769 1.54 -16.03 -42.66
CA LEU A 769 1.64 -17.46 -42.93
C LEU A 769 0.50 -17.95 -43.82
N ASP A 770 -0.73 -17.50 -43.59
CA ASP A 770 -1.90 -17.81 -44.41
C ASP A 770 -1.77 -17.25 -45.84
N LYS A 771 -1.14 -16.08 -46.01
CA LYS A 771 -0.76 -15.54 -47.34
C LYS A 771 0.32 -16.37 -48.04
N GLN A 772 1.11 -17.11 -47.28
CA GLN A 772 2.12 -18.04 -47.78
C GLN A 772 1.59 -19.48 -47.93
N TYR A 773 0.36 -19.74 -47.50
CA TYR A 773 -0.30 -21.04 -47.63
C TYR A 773 -0.46 -21.40 -49.11
N GLY A 774 0.08 -22.55 -49.50
CA GLY A 774 0.19 -22.99 -50.90
C GLY A 774 1.50 -22.63 -51.62
N LYS A 775 2.40 -21.82 -51.03
CA LYS A 775 3.73 -21.50 -51.58
C LYS A 775 4.90 -22.27 -50.92
N ILE A 776 4.65 -22.92 -49.78
CA ILE A 776 5.66 -23.61 -48.96
C ILE A 776 5.18 -25.05 -48.67
N PRO A 777 6.06 -26.07 -48.55
CA PRO A 777 5.65 -27.43 -48.22
C PRO A 777 4.86 -27.52 -46.91
N ARG A 778 3.75 -28.29 -46.91
CA ARG A 778 2.85 -28.50 -45.76
C ARG A 778 3.60 -28.90 -44.47
N LYS A 779 4.67 -29.68 -44.61
CA LYS A 779 5.51 -30.14 -43.49
C LYS A 779 6.33 -29.01 -42.84
N GLU A 780 6.70 -27.99 -43.62
CA GLU A 780 7.41 -26.80 -43.14
C GLU A 780 6.45 -25.81 -42.48
N PHE A 781 5.22 -25.71 -43.01
CA PHE A 781 4.12 -24.96 -42.41
C PHE A 781 3.73 -25.55 -41.03
N GLU A 782 3.52 -26.87 -40.97
CA GLU A 782 3.22 -27.59 -39.71
C GLU A 782 4.37 -27.46 -38.70
N ARG A 783 5.64 -27.57 -39.13
CA ARG A 783 6.82 -27.39 -38.27
C ARG A 783 6.92 -25.98 -37.68
N GLN A 784 6.64 -24.95 -38.48
CA GLN A 784 6.62 -23.57 -37.98
C GLN A 784 5.50 -23.41 -36.94
N MET A 785 4.30 -23.94 -37.22
CA MET A 785 3.17 -23.95 -36.27
C MET A 785 3.51 -24.63 -34.92
N THR A 786 4.21 -25.78 -34.93
CA THR A 786 4.63 -26.48 -33.70
C THR A 786 5.73 -25.73 -32.92
N LEU A 787 6.67 -25.08 -33.60
CA LEU A 787 7.68 -24.24 -32.95
C LEU A 787 7.07 -23.01 -32.26
N PHE A 788 5.92 -22.53 -32.74
CA PHE A 788 5.18 -21.42 -32.13
C PHE A 788 4.38 -21.82 -30.89
N GLU A 789 3.75 -23.00 -30.87
CA GLU A 789 3.14 -23.56 -29.64
C GLU A 789 4.19 -23.76 -28.54
N GLN A 790 5.43 -24.07 -28.93
CA GLN A 790 6.56 -24.18 -27.99
C GLN A 790 7.11 -22.83 -27.51
N ALA A 791 6.91 -21.73 -28.26
CA ALA A 791 7.40 -20.40 -27.91
C ALA A 791 6.65 -19.77 -26.73
N GLY A 792 5.38 -20.13 -26.54
CA GLY A 792 4.55 -19.70 -25.41
C GLY A 792 4.90 -20.37 -24.08
N ASN A 793 5.73 -21.42 -24.09
CA ASN A 793 6.14 -22.12 -22.88
C ASN A 793 7.25 -21.36 -22.15
N PHE A 794 7.03 -21.04 -20.89
CA PHE A 794 8.03 -20.46 -20.02
C PHE A 794 8.18 -21.30 -18.75
N GLU A 795 9.43 -21.55 -18.37
CA GLU A 795 9.75 -22.37 -17.20
C GLU A 795 10.71 -21.62 -16.28
N MET A 796 10.34 -21.58 -15.01
CA MET A 796 11.12 -20.93 -13.96
C MET A 796 10.93 -21.69 -12.65
N LYS A 797 12.04 -22.00 -11.96
CA LYS A 797 12.03 -22.73 -10.67
C LYS A 797 11.22 -24.05 -10.71
N ASN A 798 11.32 -24.82 -11.79
CA ASN A 798 10.53 -26.05 -12.06
C ASN A 798 9.01 -25.83 -12.13
N GLN A 799 8.55 -24.58 -12.25
CA GLN A 799 7.16 -24.23 -12.49
C GLN A 799 7.00 -23.78 -13.95
N LYS A 800 6.00 -24.33 -14.62
CA LYS A 800 5.74 -24.10 -16.05
C LYS A 800 4.50 -23.24 -16.22
N ILE A 801 4.63 -22.22 -17.06
CA ILE A 801 3.50 -21.42 -17.55
C ILE A 801 3.41 -21.52 -19.06
N LYS A 802 2.17 -21.47 -19.54
CA LYS A 802 1.81 -21.38 -20.94
C LYS A 802 1.24 -19.99 -21.21
N ILE A 803 1.93 -19.23 -22.02
CA ILE A 803 1.42 -17.97 -22.59
C ILE A 803 0.65 -18.37 -23.85
N LYS A 804 -0.67 -18.34 -23.76
CA LYS A 804 -1.59 -18.78 -24.81
C LYS A 804 -2.20 -17.59 -25.55
N TYR A 805 -2.39 -17.76 -26.86
CA TYR A 805 -3.21 -16.87 -27.67
C TYR A 805 -4.61 -17.50 -27.78
N LEU A 806 -5.63 -16.81 -27.24
CA LEU A 806 -7.03 -17.23 -27.33
C LEU A 806 -7.81 -16.18 -28.13
N ALA A 807 -8.15 -16.51 -29.39
CA ALA A 807 -8.70 -15.56 -30.36
C ALA A 807 -9.91 -14.78 -29.85
N ASN A 808 -10.81 -15.42 -29.10
CA ASN A 808 -12.08 -14.83 -28.66
C ASN A 808 -12.00 -14.27 -27.22
N HIS A 809 -10.80 -14.18 -26.64
CA HIS A 809 -10.60 -13.63 -25.31
C HIS A 809 -10.54 -12.10 -25.32
N TYR A 810 -11.03 -11.43 -24.28
CA TYR A 810 -11.14 -9.97 -24.20
C TYR A 810 -9.78 -9.24 -24.25
N TYR A 811 -8.74 -9.83 -23.66
CA TYR A 811 -7.36 -9.34 -23.74
C TYR A 811 -6.40 -10.43 -24.20
N LEU A 812 -5.26 -10.00 -24.74
CA LEU A 812 -4.25 -10.88 -25.32
C LEU A 812 -2.85 -10.50 -24.81
N PRO A 813 -1.97 -11.48 -24.56
CA PRO A 813 -2.24 -12.94 -24.47
C PRO A 813 -2.82 -13.34 -23.10
N VAL A 814 -3.15 -14.62 -22.91
CA VAL A 814 -3.59 -15.19 -21.63
C VAL A 814 -2.48 -16.04 -21.03
N ILE A 815 -2.20 -15.88 -19.74
CA ILE A 815 -1.19 -16.69 -19.04
C ILE A 815 -1.91 -17.75 -18.20
N VAL A 816 -1.57 -19.01 -18.47
CA VAL A 816 -2.10 -20.18 -17.77
C VAL A 816 -0.94 -20.92 -17.10
N SER A 817 -1.10 -21.22 -15.81
CA SER A 817 -0.13 -22.01 -15.04
C SER A 817 -0.39 -23.51 -15.19
N GLU A 818 0.66 -24.31 -15.29
CA GLU A 818 0.58 -25.78 -15.13
C GLU A 818 0.75 -26.22 -13.67
N THR A 819 1.03 -25.29 -12.76
CA THR A 819 1.29 -25.55 -11.33
C THR A 819 0.42 -24.65 -10.45
N GLU A 820 -0.32 -25.22 -9.48
CA GLU A 820 -1.26 -24.47 -8.62
C GLU A 820 -0.64 -23.26 -7.89
N LYS A 821 0.67 -23.30 -7.58
CA LYS A 821 1.33 -22.30 -6.72
C LYS A 821 2.43 -21.53 -7.43
N ILE A 822 2.05 -20.59 -8.30
CA ILE A 822 2.99 -19.61 -8.85
C ILE A 822 3.06 -18.38 -7.95
N ASP A 823 4.26 -18.11 -7.44
CA ASP A 823 4.54 -17.01 -6.51
C ASP A 823 5.15 -15.77 -7.20
N TYR A 824 5.43 -15.85 -8.50
CA TYR A 824 6.17 -14.84 -9.25
C TYR A 824 5.32 -14.06 -10.28
N LEU A 825 4.04 -14.43 -10.46
CA LEU A 825 3.05 -13.75 -11.31
C LEU A 825 1.72 -13.66 -10.57
N ASN A 826 1.08 -12.49 -10.59
CA ASN A 826 -0.26 -12.27 -10.04
C ASN A 826 -1.30 -12.07 -11.15
N HIS A 827 -2.59 -12.17 -10.81
CA HIS A 827 -3.73 -11.95 -11.72
C HIS A 827 -3.71 -12.81 -13.00
N ILE A 828 -3.18 -14.04 -12.91
CA ILE A 828 -3.12 -15.04 -13.99
C ILE A 828 -4.10 -16.19 -13.73
N ILE A 829 -4.27 -17.11 -14.68
CA ILE A 829 -5.04 -18.35 -14.49
C ILE A 829 -4.13 -19.39 -13.83
N ASN A 830 -4.25 -19.57 -12.51
CA ASN A 830 -3.44 -20.52 -11.73
C ASN A 830 -4.27 -21.48 -10.86
N VAL A 831 -5.58 -21.31 -10.80
CA VAL A 831 -6.48 -22.21 -10.06
C VAL A 831 -6.78 -23.43 -10.93
N ASP A 832 -6.62 -24.64 -10.38
CA ASP A 832 -6.78 -25.90 -11.11
C ASP A 832 -8.15 -26.07 -11.78
N SER A 833 -9.23 -25.56 -11.19
CA SER A 833 -10.57 -25.60 -11.82
C SER A 833 -10.65 -24.68 -13.05
N GLU A 834 -10.04 -23.49 -12.98
CA GLU A 834 -9.99 -22.54 -14.10
C GLU A 834 -9.11 -23.06 -15.24
N VAL A 835 -7.92 -23.60 -14.91
CA VAL A 835 -6.98 -24.16 -15.89
C VAL A 835 -7.66 -25.27 -16.68
N ARG A 836 -8.28 -26.23 -15.98
CA ARG A 836 -8.99 -27.35 -16.61
C ARG A 836 -10.19 -26.89 -17.45
N PHE A 837 -10.92 -25.87 -17.01
CA PHE A 837 -12.02 -25.31 -17.80
C PHE A 837 -11.54 -24.71 -19.12
N ILE A 838 -10.40 -23.98 -19.12
CA ILE A 838 -9.80 -23.44 -20.35
C ILE A 838 -9.33 -24.56 -21.28
N GLU A 839 -8.67 -25.59 -20.76
CA GLU A 839 -8.21 -26.73 -21.57
C GLU A 839 -9.39 -27.46 -22.22
N GLN A 840 -10.47 -27.71 -21.48
CA GLN A 840 -11.67 -28.34 -22.02
C GLN A 840 -12.43 -27.43 -23.01
N LEU A 841 -12.42 -26.12 -22.80
CA LEU A 841 -12.96 -25.16 -23.76
C LEU A 841 -12.17 -25.21 -25.09
N GLU A 842 -10.84 -25.26 -25.04
CA GLU A 842 -9.99 -25.40 -26.23
C GLU A 842 -10.25 -26.72 -26.97
N GLU A 843 -10.31 -27.85 -26.25
CA GLU A 843 -10.67 -29.16 -26.83
C GLU A 843 -12.05 -29.15 -27.49
N TYR A 844 -13.04 -28.49 -26.86
CA TYR A 844 -14.37 -28.39 -27.41
C TYR A 844 -14.42 -27.50 -28.68
N LEU A 845 -13.68 -26.38 -28.69
CA LEU A 845 -13.60 -25.48 -29.84
C LEU A 845 -12.91 -26.11 -31.05
N ALA A 846 -12.01 -27.07 -30.83
CA ALA A 846 -11.40 -27.84 -31.92
C ALA A 846 -12.42 -28.67 -32.72
N ASN A 847 -13.59 -28.97 -32.14
CA ASN A 847 -14.66 -29.66 -32.85
C ASN A 847 -15.40 -28.69 -33.80
N PRO A 848 -15.51 -29.01 -35.10
CA PRO A 848 -16.16 -28.13 -36.08
C PRO A 848 -17.67 -27.95 -35.85
N ASN A 849 -18.31 -28.85 -35.09
CA ASN A 849 -19.74 -28.81 -34.76
C ASN A 849 -20.02 -28.25 -33.34
N ASN A 850 -19.23 -27.27 -32.89
CA ASN A 850 -19.40 -26.65 -31.57
C ASN A 850 -20.60 -25.67 -31.54
N ILE A 851 -21.19 -25.43 -30.36
CA ILE A 851 -22.33 -24.51 -30.22
C ILE A 851 -21.95 -23.05 -30.53
N PHE A 852 -20.71 -22.67 -30.23
CA PHE A 852 -20.23 -21.29 -30.38
C PHE A 852 -20.19 -20.85 -31.84
N SER A 853 -20.02 -21.78 -32.79
CA SER A 853 -20.10 -21.53 -34.24
C SER A 853 -21.48 -21.10 -34.74
N ARG A 854 -22.53 -21.26 -33.93
CA ARG A 854 -23.93 -20.90 -34.28
C ARG A 854 -24.30 -19.46 -33.93
N PHE A 855 -23.42 -18.74 -33.24
CA PHE A 855 -23.58 -17.33 -32.89
C PHE A 855 -22.90 -16.45 -33.94
N ASP A 856 -23.42 -15.24 -34.15
CA ASP A 856 -22.84 -14.29 -35.11
C ASP A 856 -21.43 -13.89 -34.66
N TRP A 857 -21.28 -13.70 -33.36
CA TRP A 857 -19.99 -13.57 -32.70
C TRP A 857 -20.11 -13.93 -31.22
N TRP A 858 -18.97 -14.24 -30.62
CA TRP A 858 -18.85 -14.43 -29.18
C TRP A 858 -17.47 -14.03 -28.67
N MET A 859 -17.41 -13.60 -27.42
CA MET A 859 -16.16 -13.31 -26.71
C MET A 859 -16.28 -13.74 -25.24
N PHE A 860 -15.15 -13.89 -24.58
CA PHE A 860 -15.12 -14.17 -23.14
C PHE A 860 -13.92 -13.50 -22.45
N SER A 861 -13.99 -13.37 -21.14
CA SER A 861 -12.89 -12.85 -20.32
C SER A 861 -12.80 -13.60 -19.01
N LYS A 862 -11.58 -13.81 -18.51
CA LYS A 862 -11.34 -13.98 -17.07
C LYS A 862 -11.84 -12.74 -16.32
N LEU A 863 -12.35 -12.94 -15.13
CA LEU A 863 -12.56 -11.90 -14.12
C LEU A 863 -11.65 -12.14 -12.92
N ASP A 864 -11.16 -11.07 -12.33
CA ASP A 864 -10.38 -11.10 -11.09
C ASP A 864 -11.18 -10.46 -9.96
N GLN A 865 -11.36 -11.20 -8.86
CA GLN A 865 -12.15 -10.76 -7.71
C GLN A 865 -11.60 -9.49 -7.04
N THR A 866 -10.31 -9.21 -7.16
CA THR A 866 -9.66 -8.10 -6.42
C THR A 866 -9.63 -6.80 -7.22
N LEU A 867 -9.62 -6.88 -8.55
CA LEU A 867 -9.37 -5.72 -9.41
C LEU A 867 -10.51 -5.38 -10.37
N ASP A 868 -11.34 -6.34 -10.74
CA ASP A 868 -12.40 -6.11 -11.73
C ASP A 868 -13.73 -5.77 -11.06
N GLU A 869 -14.49 -4.88 -11.69
CA GLU A 869 -15.74 -4.34 -11.15
C GLU A 869 -16.99 -5.11 -11.61
N VAL A 870 -16.80 -6.30 -12.21
CA VAL A 870 -17.90 -7.15 -12.68
C VAL A 870 -18.28 -8.16 -11.61
N PHE A 871 -19.47 -8.01 -11.03
CA PHE A 871 -19.97 -8.89 -9.98
C PHE A 871 -21.49 -9.07 -10.01
N ILE A 872 -21.99 -10.01 -9.20
CA ILE A 872 -23.40 -10.22 -8.89
C ILE A 872 -23.58 -9.97 -7.38
N PRO A 873 -24.41 -9.02 -6.95
CA PRO A 873 -24.60 -8.78 -5.53
C PRO A 873 -25.41 -9.93 -4.91
N TYR A 874 -24.95 -10.41 -3.76
CA TYR A 874 -25.62 -11.42 -2.97
C TYR A 874 -25.53 -11.05 -1.48
N TYR A 875 -26.48 -11.54 -0.68
CA TYR A 875 -26.40 -11.37 0.76
C TYR A 875 -25.45 -12.42 1.34
N ASN A 876 -24.39 -11.97 2.01
CA ASN A 876 -23.45 -12.83 2.72
C ASN A 876 -23.90 -12.96 4.19
N PRO A 877 -24.40 -14.13 4.62
CA PRO A 877 -24.95 -14.31 5.97
C PRO A 877 -23.89 -14.27 7.08
N LYS A 878 -22.61 -14.49 6.74
CA LYS A 878 -21.53 -14.45 7.74
C LYS A 878 -21.18 -13.02 8.14
N GLU A 879 -21.18 -12.11 7.17
CA GLU A 879 -20.78 -10.71 7.34
C GLU A 879 -21.97 -9.75 7.46
N ASN A 880 -23.20 -10.24 7.33
CA ASN A 880 -24.42 -9.42 7.37
C ASN A 880 -24.35 -8.21 6.42
N LYS A 881 -23.87 -8.40 5.19
CA LYS A 881 -23.81 -7.34 4.18
C LYS A 881 -24.11 -7.88 2.78
N ILE A 882 -24.44 -6.98 1.86
CA ILE A 882 -24.43 -7.30 0.43
C ILE A 882 -22.98 -7.34 -0.02
N ASP A 883 -22.53 -8.55 -0.37
CA ASP A 883 -21.21 -8.83 -0.86
C ASP A 883 -21.22 -9.02 -2.39
N HIS A 884 -20.06 -9.01 -3.01
CA HIS A 884 -19.89 -9.05 -4.46
C HIS A 884 -19.44 -10.45 -4.87
N TYR A 885 -20.33 -11.21 -5.51
CA TYR A 885 -19.95 -12.47 -6.11
C TYR A 885 -19.29 -12.19 -7.47
N HIS A 886 -18.00 -12.47 -7.57
CA HIS A 886 -17.23 -12.41 -8.81
C HIS A 886 -17.13 -13.82 -9.41
N PRO A 887 -17.85 -14.13 -10.51
CA PRO A 887 -17.64 -15.36 -11.27
C PRO A 887 -16.26 -15.34 -11.94
N ASP A 888 -15.62 -16.49 -12.15
CA ASP A 888 -14.25 -16.54 -12.71
C ASP A 888 -14.20 -16.12 -14.19
N PHE A 889 -15.29 -16.32 -14.94
CA PHE A 889 -15.38 -15.96 -16.35
C PHE A 889 -16.72 -15.30 -16.70
N ILE A 890 -16.67 -14.43 -17.71
CA ILE A 890 -17.84 -13.86 -18.36
C ILE A 890 -17.77 -14.12 -19.87
N PHE A 891 -18.91 -14.51 -20.45
CA PHE A 891 -19.09 -14.77 -21.87
C PHE A 891 -20.16 -13.84 -22.42
N TRP A 892 -19.91 -13.31 -23.62
CA TRP A 892 -20.83 -12.51 -24.39
C TRP A 892 -21.12 -13.21 -25.71
N LEU A 893 -22.40 -13.51 -25.96
CA LEU A 893 -22.85 -14.30 -27.10
C LEU A 893 -23.97 -13.54 -27.80
N GLN A 894 -23.82 -13.23 -29.08
CA GLN A 894 -24.86 -12.57 -29.87
C GLN A 894 -25.35 -13.45 -31.02
N LYS A 895 -26.67 -13.52 -31.18
CA LYS A 895 -27.33 -14.09 -32.35
C LYS A 895 -28.55 -13.27 -32.72
N ASP A 896 -28.56 -12.67 -33.91
CA ASP A 896 -29.59 -11.76 -34.39
C ASP A 896 -29.87 -10.62 -33.38
N LYS A 897 -31.09 -10.55 -32.84
CA LYS A 897 -31.53 -9.58 -31.82
C LYS A 897 -31.47 -10.14 -30.39
N GLN A 898 -30.95 -11.35 -30.19
CA GLN A 898 -30.80 -11.97 -28.88
C GLN A 898 -29.35 -11.89 -28.42
N TYR A 899 -29.16 -11.51 -27.17
CA TYR A 899 -27.86 -11.30 -26.55
C TYR A 899 -27.81 -12.05 -25.22
N ILE A 900 -26.77 -12.86 -25.00
CA ILE A 900 -26.58 -13.61 -23.76
C ILE A 900 -25.34 -13.09 -23.04
N VAL A 901 -25.52 -12.70 -21.78
CA VAL A 901 -24.41 -12.50 -20.82
C VAL A 901 -24.34 -13.75 -19.96
N LEU A 902 -23.30 -14.55 -20.12
CA LEU A 902 -23.14 -15.81 -19.40
C LEU A 902 -22.00 -15.69 -18.39
N PHE A 903 -22.33 -15.77 -17.11
CA PHE A 903 -21.39 -15.88 -16.01
C PHE A 903 -21.03 -17.35 -15.79
N VAL A 904 -19.74 -17.66 -15.75
CA VAL A 904 -19.23 -19.02 -15.58
C VAL A 904 -18.26 -19.05 -14.42
N ASP A 905 -18.41 -20.04 -13.56
CA ASP A 905 -17.59 -20.19 -12.35
C ASP A 905 -17.23 -21.67 -12.14
N PRO A 906 -16.03 -22.08 -12.55
CA PRO A 906 -15.49 -23.42 -12.30
C PRO A 906 -15.06 -23.62 -10.84
N LYS A 907 -15.78 -24.49 -10.14
CA LYS A 907 -15.49 -24.85 -8.74
C LYS A 907 -14.69 -26.15 -8.63
N GLY A 908 -13.69 -26.12 -7.75
CA GLY A 908 -12.99 -27.32 -7.26
C GLY A 908 -13.83 -28.13 -6.27
N THR A 909 -13.17 -28.89 -5.40
CA THR A 909 -13.82 -29.85 -4.47
C THR A 909 -14.48 -29.22 -3.23
N SER A 910 -14.33 -27.90 -3.03
CA SER A 910 -14.84 -27.15 -1.89
C SER A 910 -16.13 -26.39 -2.25
N PHE A 911 -17.29 -26.89 -1.79
CA PHE A 911 -18.63 -26.37 -2.12
C PHE A 911 -19.20 -25.37 -1.10
N ALA A 912 -18.37 -24.75 -0.26
CA ALA A 912 -18.90 -23.84 0.76
C ALA A 912 -19.49 -22.58 0.09
N THR A 913 -20.74 -22.21 0.43
CA THR A 913 -21.43 -20.93 0.11
C THR A 913 -22.01 -20.71 -1.30
N TYR A 914 -22.00 -21.68 -2.22
CA TYR A 914 -22.53 -21.48 -3.57
C TYR A 914 -24.03 -21.14 -3.61
N GLN A 915 -24.81 -21.62 -2.63
CA GLN A 915 -26.27 -21.44 -2.59
C GLN A 915 -26.62 -19.95 -2.57
N HIS A 916 -26.00 -19.18 -1.66
CA HIS A 916 -26.26 -17.75 -1.50
C HIS A 916 -25.90 -16.95 -2.77
N LYS A 917 -24.81 -17.32 -3.43
CA LYS A 917 -24.36 -16.71 -4.69
C LYS A 917 -25.37 -16.94 -5.82
N VAL A 918 -25.85 -18.18 -5.95
CA VAL A 918 -26.90 -18.53 -6.92
C VAL A 918 -28.21 -17.81 -6.59
N ASP A 919 -28.58 -17.72 -5.32
CA ASP A 919 -29.83 -17.05 -4.92
C ASP A 919 -29.79 -15.54 -5.17
N GLY A 920 -28.62 -14.90 -5.02
CA GLY A 920 -28.37 -13.52 -5.49
C GLY A 920 -28.60 -13.36 -6.99
N TYR A 921 -28.08 -14.28 -7.80
CA TYR A 921 -28.37 -14.33 -9.24
C TYR A 921 -29.86 -14.52 -9.53
N LYS A 922 -30.53 -15.47 -8.85
CA LYS A 922 -31.97 -15.75 -9.07
C LYS A 922 -32.82 -14.50 -8.85
N ARG A 923 -32.55 -13.81 -7.74
CA ARG A 923 -33.26 -12.58 -7.37
C ARG A 923 -33.20 -11.53 -8.48
N ILE A 924 -32.06 -11.40 -9.14
CA ILE A 924 -31.81 -10.31 -10.10
C ILE A 924 -32.14 -10.72 -11.53
N PHE A 925 -31.75 -11.90 -11.98
CA PHE A 925 -31.76 -12.26 -13.40
C PHE A 925 -32.69 -13.41 -13.77
N GLU A 926 -33.05 -14.30 -12.84
CA GLU A 926 -33.88 -15.46 -13.18
C GLU A 926 -35.30 -15.04 -13.60
N ASN A 927 -35.79 -15.63 -14.70
CA ASN A 927 -37.08 -15.35 -15.31
C ASN A 927 -37.33 -13.88 -15.69
N LYS A 928 -36.26 -13.09 -15.90
CA LYS A 928 -36.34 -11.68 -16.30
C LYS A 928 -35.64 -11.47 -17.64
N GLU A 929 -36.36 -10.88 -18.60
CA GLU A 929 -35.79 -10.42 -19.87
C GLU A 929 -35.50 -8.92 -19.79
N TYR A 930 -34.30 -8.53 -20.23
CA TYR A 930 -33.89 -7.13 -20.30
C TYR A 930 -33.79 -6.69 -21.76
N SER A 931 -33.84 -5.38 -21.99
CA SER A 931 -33.66 -4.83 -23.34
C SER A 931 -32.63 -3.71 -23.34
N TYR A 932 -31.78 -3.69 -24.36
CA TYR A 932 -30.78 -2.65 -24.59
C TYR A 932 -30.70 -2.37 -26.08
N ASN A 933 -30.93 -1.12 -26.49
CA ASN A 933 -30.90 -0.69 -27.90
C ASN A 933 -31.68 -1.62 -28.86
N GLY A 934 -32.81 -2.19 -28.42
CA GLY A 934 -33.64 -3.09 -29.22
C GLY A 934 -33.20 -4.56 -29.27
N GLN A 935 -32.11 -4.93 -28.59
CA GLN A 935 -31.69 -6.31 -28.36
C GLN A 935 -32.31 -6.86 -27.07
N LYS A 936 -32.71 -8.13 -27.08
CA LYS A 936 -33.17 -8.86 -25.90
C LYS A 936 -31.97 -9.48 -25.18
N ILE A 937 -31.74 -9.08 -23.94
CA ILE A 937 -30.64 -9.58 -23.11
C ILE A 937 -31.15 -10.62 -22.13
N LEU A 938 -30.45 -11.75 -22.10
CA LEU A 938 -30.67 -12.83 -21.16
C LEU A 938 -29.36 -13.09 -20.40
N ALA A 939 -29.37 -12.86 -19.09
CA ALA A 939 -28.23 -13.18 -18.23
C ALA A 939 -28.37 -14.61 -17.70
N LYS A 940 -27.31 -15.42 -17.81
CA LYS A 940 -27.24 -16.80 -17.29
C LYS A 940 -26.08 -16.97 -16.32
N LEU A 941 -26.23 -17.84 -15.33
CA LEU A 941 -25.15 -18.29 -14.45
C LEU A 941 -24.99 -19.81 -14.60
N LEU A 942 -23.77 -20.27 -14.89
CA LEU A 942 -23.41 -21.68 -14.94
C LEU A 942 -22.19 -21.96 -14.06
N LEU A 943 -22.34 -22.93 -13.16
CA LEU A 943 -21.29 -23.44 -12.29
C LEU A 943 -20.73 -24.73 -12.91
N TYR A 944 -19.41 -24.91 -12.88
CA TYR A 944 -18.74 -26.07 -13.46
C TYR A 944 -18.01 -26.87 -12.39
N THR A 945 -18.09 -28.21 -12.40
CA THR A 945 -17.42 -29.08 -11.41
C THR A 945 -17.14 -30.46 -11.97
N ASP A 946 -16.27 -31.25 -11.34
CA ASP A 946 -16.00 -32.63 -11.74
C ASP A 946 -17.06 -33.62 -11.21
N SER A 947 -17.90 -33.22 -10.24
CA SER A 947 -18.91 -34.10 -9.65
C SER A 947 -20.15 -33.35 -9.13
N ILE A 948 -21.32 -33.69 -9.67
CA ILE A 948 -22.63 -33.14 -9.23
C ILE A 948 -23.22 -33.90 -8.03
N ALA A 949 -22.58 -34.99 -7.57
CA ALA A 949 -23.16 -35.91 -6.58
C ALA A 949 -23.50 -35.24 -5.24
N GLN A 950 -22.76 -34.20 -4.85
CA GLN A 950 -22.92 -33.49 -3.57
C GLN A 950 -23.87 -32.27 -3.64
N ILE A 951 -24.54 -32.06 -4.78
CA ILE A 951 -25.34 -30.86 -5.05
C ILE A 951 -26.82 -31.11 -4.77
N GLY A 952 -27.42 -30.20 -3.99
CA GLY A 952 -28.85 -30.22 -3.69
C GLY A 952 -29.71 -30.14 -4.96
N GLU A 953 -30.78 -30.91 -5.02
CA GLU A 953 -31.60 -31.08 -6.24
C GLU A 953 -32.08 -29.75 -6.85
N GLY A 954 -32.46 -28.77 -6.01
CA GLY A 954 -32.92 -27.45 -6.45
C GLY A 954 -31.88 -26.58 -7.15
N TYR A 955 -30.59 -26.88 -7.01
CA TYR A 955 -29.50 -26.11 -7.61
C TYR A 955 -28.89 -26.80 -8.83
N ARG A 956 -29.13 -28.11 -9.06
CA ARG A 956 -28.51 -28.90 -10.15
C ARG A 956 -28.69 -28.29 -11.54
N LYS A 957 -29.74 -27.51 -11.78
CA LYS A 957 -29.98 -26.84 -13.07
C LYS A 957 -28.90 -25.83 -13.47
N TYR A 958 -28.16 -25.27 -12.51
CA TYR A 958 -27.05 -24.33 -12.78
C TYR A 958 -25.69 -25.00 -12.90
N TRP A 959 -25.58 -26.29 -12.55
CA TRP A 959 -24.30 -27.00 -12.50
C TRP A 959 -24.11 -27.90 -13.71
N SER A 960 -22.90 -27.99 -14.23
CA SER A 960 -22.53 -28.92 -15.29
C SER A 960 -21.27 -29.70 -14.88
N ASP A 961 -21.24 -31.00 -15.19
CA ASP A 961 -20.11 -31.90 -14.89
C ASP A 961 -19.27 -32.26 -16.12
N ASN A 962 -19.73 -31.83 -17.30
CA ASN A 962 -19.01 -32.01 -18.55
C ASN A 962 -19.33 -30.88 -19.53
N PHE A 963 -18.40 -30.61 -20.43
CA PHE A 963 -18.52 -29.50 -21.37
C PHE A 963 -19.69 -29.67 -22.36
N THR A 964 -20.12 -30.90 -22.65
CA THR A 964 -21.27 -31.15 -23.54
C THR A 964 -22.59 -30.73 -22.89
N ASP A 965 -22.77 -31.01 -21.59
CA ASP A 965 -23.92 -30.55 -20.81
C ASP A 965 -23.87 -29.03 -20.59
N PHE A 966 -22.69 -28.48 -20.31
CA PHE A 966 -22.46 -27.04 -20.25
C PHE A 966 -22.91 -26.36 -21.55
N ALA A 967 -22.45 -26.85 -22.70
CA ALA A 967 -22.84 -26.33 -24.02
C ALA A 967 -24.35 -26.45 -24.28
N LYS A 968 -25.01 -27.54 -23.85
CA LYS A 968 -26.47 -27.67 -23.96
C LYS A 968 -27.22 -26.62 -23.14
N LYS A 969 -26.68 -26.17 -22.00
CA LYS A 969 -27.33 -25.13 -21.19
C LYS A 969 -27.19 -23.72 -21.76
N ILE A 970 -26.25 -23.53 -22.69
CA ILE A 970 -26.06 -22.28 -23.43
C ILE A 970 -27.15 -22.07 -24.49
N THR A 971 -27.81 -23.14 -25.00
CA THR A 971 -28.81 -23.00 -26.08
C THR A 971 -29.93 -22.01 -25.75
N MET A 972 -30.31 -21.25 -26.79
CA MET A 972 -31.51 -20.44 -26.87
C MET A 972 -32.70 -21.38 -27.04
N GLN A 973 -33.69 -21.31 -26.14
CA GLN A 973 -35.01 -21.89 -26.41
C GLN A 973 -35.76 -21.02 -27.41
#